data_AF-A0A1R4FEN0-F1
#
_entry.id   AF-A0A1R4FEN0-F1
#
_cell.length_a   1.000
_cell.length_b   1.000
_cell.length_c   1.000
_cell.angle_alpha   90.00
_cell.angle_beta   90.00
_cell.angle_gamma   90.00
#
_symmetry.space_group_name_H-M   'P 1'
#
loop_
_entity.id
_entity.type
_entity.pdbx_description
1 polymer ?
#
loop_
_entity_poly.entity_id
_entity_poly.type
_entity_poly.pdbx_seq_one_letter_code
_entity_poly.pdbx_strand_id
1 'polypeptide(L)'
;MNWMFSEPGRYCINVEAKARGATADGSEDSVTGMVTFVVGDVDLEGMLPCERDDSAEAVVDADQPIELAMSQEPVISDTDASLEQTALFLDKGKLSIATSSTQKAGDPAVWRDPESMVFTSSNPHRNRGSVHLITGMIEEHLSSDVRVDIGEVQGPGSYQMVFIGGKPRVESGTDTTSASIWKGWTERYTERFTADGQYCVPVTWTAVIDGKEQSVSKTLTYVVNRGLPGDPGYTDPSQVTLCSQGGEGDEPDENPGGEDPGDNPGGGDNPGGGGNRPPITRDDWDVPNASKTNSGDRIINDGHVDIASVLNGSSLDTKIKDDTTGTGTPDYLNTQDVVLQVLPDAATRVTSKNQEFIANVGDIVWQVNETPQDGLLWPGWSTERVPLDATQGGVDWKLNDVSGPGEVAVFANGLQQVYFNTKDGITDADRFEIPKNTHTHANWTFTAEGTYCMAWERSATLTNGQRVSDTFVTAIAVGEVRVKEINPDQCFKEPPGKPGEDKAPPPPVDLDEGNAGEVQVVGAGKGFTPGQLVTVQVGKDYVGQWVYAYLGTKPMGWAYVGESGAIQIRLPVDAQPGAHRLSITDRDGNLIGWDSINVIAPPATSGPRAQTADGRPASQNVAPQQCLEGATVLSAGHIDYASRIVNGKLESLLGEDTTGTKVYREPSSTVLWLKPAAHSGGTWSVPQTQDPNLIWLGWSTEGLNRGNARGTVQWTINSIDGPGTVQVYTDGPFGGVEEMVFNNGGSKAVNLGVHAHANWSFSAEGIYRIKMTQTVTLANGQTSSDTETLTIAVGNVDPSSAIGKIDDPNCGVVSNAALLGDEDSAADAMLSAEQVAAEAALAARDHLPGDGSGGLWNPFEELAAGNPVPLLLSVLGGLLATGAAGSGFLWWRRGRIPAL
;
A
#
# COMPACT_ATOMS: atom_id res chain seq x y z
N MET A 1 8.09 -3.40 18.36
CA MET A 1 7.97 -3.72 19.80
C MET A 1 7.66 -2.44 20.53
N ASN A 2 6.58 -2.39 21.30
CA ASN A 2 6.25 -1.26 22.17
C ASN A 2 6.54 -1.68 23.61
N TRP A 3 7.30 -0.87 24.36
CA TRP A 3 7.68 -1.15 25.75
C TRP A 3 6.85 -0.29 26.69
N MET A 4 6.33 -0.86 27.77
CA MET A 4 5.53 -0.16 28.77
C MET A 4 6.00 -0.57 30.16
N PHE A 5 6.12 0.41 31.07
CA PHE A 5 6.63 0.21 32.42
C PHE A 5 5.60 0.75 33.40
N SER A 6 5.31 -0.02 34.45
CA SER A 6 4.26 0.31 35.41
C SER A 6 4.60 1.50 36.30
N GLU A 7 5.90 1.77 36.53
CA GLU A 7 6.38 2.81 37.44
C GLU A 7 7.70 3.45 36.92
N PRO A 8 8.06 4.64 37.41
CA PRO A 8 9.41 5.18 37.23
C PRO A 8 10.47 4.33 37.93
N GLY A 9 11.62 4.12 37.29
CA GLY A 9 12.72 3.34 37.86
C GLY A 9 13.74 2.85 36.84
N ARG A 10 14.72 2.09 37.31
CA ARG A 10 15.68 1.36 36.48
C ARG A 10 15.20 -0.08 36.30
N TYR A 11 15.12 -0.55 35.06
CA TYR A 11 14.71 -1.90 34.71
C TYR A 11 15.84 -2.63 33.97
N CYS A 12 16.09 -3.87 34.36
CA CYS A 12 17.06 -4.75 33.72
C CYS A 12 16.30 -5.87 33.01
N ILE A 13 16.30 -5.87 31.67
CA ILE A 13 15.52 -6.80 30.87
C ILE A 13 16.47 -7.70 30.08
N ASN A 14 16.37 -9.01 30.28
CA ASN A 14 17.01 -9.98 29.39
C ASN A 14 16.20 -10.05 28.10
N VAL A 15 16.86 -9.81 26.97
CA VAL A 15 16.30 -9.93 25.64
C VAL A 15 16.96 -11.10 24.96
N GLU A 16 16.16 -12.08 24.57
CA GLU A 16 16.60 -13.17 23.71
C GLU A 16 16.06 -12.92 22.29
N ALA A 17 16.97 -12.88 21.31
CA ALA A 17 16.61 -12.85 19.90
C ALA A 17 16.87 -14.23 19.32
N LYS A 18 15.81 -14.86 18.80
CA LYS A 18 15.84 -16.17 18.15
C LYS A 18 15.71 -16.01 16.64
N ALA A 19 16.50 -16.78 15.89
CA ALA A 19 16.42 -16.88 14.44
C ALA A 19 16.36 -18.34 14.05
N ARG A 20 15.40 -18.70 13.18
CA ARG A 20 15.29 -20.05 12.60
C ARG A 20 15.59 -19.97 11.10
N GLY A 21 16.57 -20.73 10.63
CA GLY A 21 17.01 -20.70 9.23
C GLY A 21 15.99 -21.28 8.25
N ALA A 22 16.01 -20.82 6.99
CA ALA A 22 15.29 -21.41 5.85
C ALA A 22 16.02 -22.65 5.27
N THR A 23 16.79 -23.37 6.09
CA THR A 23 17.46 -24.62 5.72
C THR A 23 16.53 -25.80 6.01
N ALA A 24 16.68 -26.89 5.26
CA ALA A 24 15.80 -28.06 5.31
C ALA A 24 15.81 -28.81 6.68
N ASP A 25 16.69 -28.44 7.61
CA ASP A 25 16.83 -29.02 8.94
C ASP A 25 16.21 -28.17 10.06
N GLY A 26 15.82 -26.92 9.80
CA GLY A 26 15.08 -26.06 10.74
C GLY A 26 15.86 -25.67 12.01
N SER A 27 17.19 -25.55 11.93
CA SER A 27 18.03 -25.18 13.08
C SER A 27 17.72 -23.76 13.61
N GLU A 28 17.76 -23.61 14.93
CA GLU A 28 17.52 -22.37 15.66
C GLU A 28 18.83 -21.85 16.26
N ASP A 29 19.13 -20.58 16.02
CA ASP A 29 20.21 -19.83 16.68
C ASP A 29 19.57 -18.76 17.59
N SER A 30 20.06 -18.62 18.82
CA SER A 30 19.62 -17.56 19.72
C SER A 30 20.79 -16.74 20.26
N VAL A 31 20.55 -15.45 20.50
CA VAL A 31 21.45 -14.56 21.20
C VAL A 31 20.70 -13.87 22.34
N THR A 32 21.29 -13.92 23.54
CA THR A 32 20.75 -13.24 24.72
C THR A 32 21.62 -12.03 25.05
N GLY A 33 20.99 -10.90 25.38
CA GLY A 33 21.65 -9.71 25.90
C GLY A 33 20.79 -9.03 26.96
N MET A 34 21.35 -8.12 27.75
CA MET A 34 20.58 -7.42 28.78
C MET A 34 20.46 -5.94 28.46
N VAL A 35 19.23 -5.45 28.42
CA VAL A 35 18.92 -4.04 28.15
C VAL A 35 18.59 -3.34 29.47
N THR A 36 19.24 -2.20 29.71
CA THR A 36 18.93 -1.31 30.84
C THR A 36 17.97 -0.24 30.37
N PHE A 37 16.78 -0.18 30.96
CA PHE A 37 15.84 0.93 30.79
C PHE A 37 15.84 1.82 32.03
N VAL A 38 15.72 3.13 31.84
CA VAL A 38 15.46 4.09 32.91
C VAL A 38 14.20 4.86 32.53
N VAL A 39 13.22 4.85 33.42
CA VAL A 39 11.87 5.36 33.17
C VAL A 39 11.54 6.43 34.21
N GLY A 40 11.09 7.59 33.76
CA GLY A 40 10.76 8.74 34.61
C GLY A 40 11.97 9.53 35.12
N ASP A 41 11.73 10.44 36.08
CA ASP A 41 12.77 11.31 36.67
C ASP A 41 13.62 10.52 37.68
N VAL A 42 14.63 9.81 37.18
CA VAL A 42 15.60 9.07 37.99
C VAL A 42 16.98 9.72 37.86
N ASP A 43 17.70 9.85 38.98
CA ASP A 43 19.08 10.36 38.97
C ASP A 43 20.00 9.37 38.23
N LEU A 44 20.62 9.85 37.15
CA LEU A 44 21.51 9.08 36.30
C LEU A 44 22.97 9.11 36.79
N GLU A 45 23.30 9.98 37.75
CA GLU A 45 24.68 10.16 38.20
C GLU A 45 25.15 8.94 39.01
N GLY A 46 26.09 8.16 38.45
CA GLY A 46 26.62 6.96 39.08
C GLY A 46 25.85 5.67 38.79
N MET A 47 24.82 5.70 37.94
CA MET A 47 24.10 4.51 37.51
C MET A 47 24.92 3.68 36.53
N LEU A 48 25.16 2.41 36.85
CA LEU A 48 25.84 1.46 35.97
C LEU A 48 24.83 0.72 35.08
N PRO A 49 25.20 0.29 33.86
CA PRO A 49 24.40 -0.67 33.10
C PRO A 49 24.17 -1.95 33.90
N CYS A 50 23.02 -2.59 33.74
CA CYS A 50 22.68 -3.84 34.44
C CYS A 50 23.71 -4.96 34.28
N GLU A 51 24.38 -5.03 33.12
CA GLU A 51 25.46 -6.00 32.87
C GLU A 51 26.74 -5.74 33.69
N ARG A 52 26.84 -4.58 34.35
CA ARG A 52 28.03 -4.13 35.08
C ARG A 52 27.75 -3.88 36.57
N ASP A 53 26.56 -4.25 37.03
CA ASP A 53 26.09 -3.98 38.37
C ASP A 53 25.43 -5.22 38.99
N ASP A 54 26.15 -5.87 39.91
CA ASP A 54 25.71 -7.11 40.57
C ASP A 54 24.67 -6.86 41.69
N SER A 55 24.20 -5.63 41.87
CA SER A 55 23.32 -5.22 43.00
C SER A 55 21.81 -5.31 42.71
N ALA A 56 21.40 -5.87 41.56
CA ALA A 56 19.99 -5.95 41.20
C ALA A 56 19.21 -6.92 42.12
N GLU A 57 18.48 -6.37 43.07
CA GLU A 57 17.46 -7.09 43.84
C GLU A 57 16.10 -7.04 43.09
N ALA A 58 15.55 -8.23 42.86
CA ALA A 58 14.26 -8.58 42.26
C ALA A 58 14.22 -8.77 40.72
N VAL A 59 14.14 -10.05 40.31
CA VAL A 59 13.52 -10.45 39.05
C VAL A 59 12.02 -10.20 39.21
N VAL A 60 11.47 -9.20 38.52
CA VAL A 60 10.04 -9.15 38.27
C VAL A 60 9.80 -10.15 37.16
N ASP A 61 9.14 -11.26 37.47
CA ASP A 61 8.76 -12.24 36.47
C ASP A 61 7.89 -11.51 35.43
N ALA A 62 8.34 -11.49 34.18
CA ALA A 62 7.62 -10.81 33.09
C ALA A 62 6.31 -11.54 32.76
N ASP A 63 6.21 -12.82 33.14
CA ASP A 63 5.03 -13.65 32.99
C ASP A 63 4.08 -13.40 34.19
N GLN A 64 3.42 -12.24 34.20
CA GLN A 64 2.20 -12.14 34.98
C GLN A 64 1.23 -13.20 34.43
N PRO A 65 0.66 -14.07 35.28
CA PRO A 65 -0.29 -15.08 34.81
C PRO A 65 -1.45 -14.38 34.11
N ILE A 66 -1.86 -14.92 32.95
CA ILE A 66 -3.06 -14.43 32.26
C ILE A 66 -4.26 -14.64 33.18
N GLU A 67 -4.77 -13.52 33.73
CA GLU A 67 -6.04 -13.49 34.41
C GLU A 67 -7.16 -13.17 33.41
N LEU A 68 -8.03 -14.15 33.18
CA LEU A 68 -9.18 -13.97 32.31
C LEU A 68 -10.22 -13.07 32.97
N ALA A 69 -10.47 -11.91 32.38
CA ALA A 69 -11.56 -11.03 32.79
C ALA A 69 -12.90 -11.64 32.39
N MET A 70 -13.75 -11.91 33.39
CA MET A 70 -15.11 -12.37 33.15
C MET A 70 -16.01 -11.21 32.70
N SER A 71 -16.78 -11.42 31.64
CA SER A 71 -17.88 -10.54 31.22
C SER A 71 -19.16 -11.36 31.12
N GLN A 72 -20.29 -10.77 31.49
CA GLN A 72 -21.62 -11.36 31.26
C GLN A 72 -22.21 -10.95 29.90
N GLU A 73 -21.69 -9.89 29.29
CA GLU A 73 -22.10 -9.39 27.98
C GLU A 73 -21.00 -9.63 26.93
N PRO A 74 -21.35 -9.88 25.66
CA PRO A 74 -20.37 -10.01 24.58
C PRO A 74 -19.52 -8.75 24.47
N VAL A 75 -18.20 -8.93 24.42
CA VAL A 75 -17.27 -7.81 24.25
C VAL A 75 -17.01 -7.64 22.76
N ILE A 76 -17.41 -6.50 22.21
CA ILE A 76 -17.18 -6.16 20.81
C ILE A 76 -15.75 -5.65 20.65
N SER A 77 -15.00 -6.26 19.73
CA SER A 77 -13.63 -5.86 19.41
C SER A 77 -13.57 -5.19 18.04
N ASP A 78 -13.36 -3.87 18.05
CA ASP A 78 -13.25 -3.03 16.86
C ASP A 78 -11.77 -2.94 16.42
N THR A 79 -11.47 -3.56 15.28
CA THR A 79 -10.09 -3.87 14.85
C THR A 79 -9.52 -3.02 13.73
N ASP A 80 -10.25 -2.02 13.24
CA ASP A 80 -9.65 -1.07 12.30
C ASP A 80 -8.61 -0.14 12.98
N ALA A 81 -8.48 -0.19 14.32
CA ALA A 81 -7.65 0.73 15.09
C ALA A 81 -6.79 0.11 16.23
N SER A 82 -6.78 -1.22 16.45
CA SER A 82 -6.09 -1.83 17.61
C SER A 82 -5.19 -3.03 17.28
N LEU A 83 -4.09 -3.18 18.04
CA LEU A 83 -3.20 -4.36 18.02
C LEU A 83 -3.77 -5.44 18.95
N GLU A 84 -4.51 -6.41 18.40
CA GLU A 84 -4.95 -7.59 19.16
C GLU A 84 -3.81 -8.61 19.34
N GLN A 85 -3.73 -9.18 20.54
CA GLN A 85 -2.84 -10.30 20.85
C GLN A 85 -3.67 -11.49 21.30
N THR A 86 -3.45 -12.63 20.68
CA THR A 86 -4.00 -13.92 21.08
C THR A 86 -2.86 -14.77 21.59
N ALA A 87 -3.06 -15.45 22.71
CA ALA A 87 -1.93 -16.08 23.36
C ALA A 87 -2.29 -17.39 24.07
N LEU A 88 -1.40 -18.37 23.91
CA LEU A 88 -1.50 -19.67 24.55
C LEU A 88 -0.89 -19.62 25.94
N PHE A 89 -1.58 -20.20 26.90
CA PHE A 89 -1.13 -20.29 28.30
C PHE A 89 -1.57 -21.61 28.93
N LEU A 90 -1.02 -21.94 30.10
CA LEU A 90 -1.43 -23.10 30.87
C LEU A 90 -2.34 -22.70 32.04
N ASP A 91 -3.62 -23.09 31.99
CA ASP A 91 -4.50 -23.04 33.18
C ASP A 91 -4.42 -24.37 33.92
N LYS A 92 -3.80 -24.38 35.11
CA LYS A 92 -3.63 -25.57 35.95
C LYS A 92 -3.03 -26.76 35.18
N GLY A 93 -2.05 -26.48 34.32
CA GLY A 93 -1.34 -27.48 33.50
C GLY A 93 -2.09 -27.96 32.26
N LYS A 94 -3.22 -27.32 31.92
CA LYS A 94 -3.95 -27.57 30.67
C LYS A 94 -3.74 -26.43 29.69
N LEU A 95 -3.52 -26.77 28.42
CA LEU A 95 -3.46 -25.79 27.34
C LEU A 95 -4.77 -24.99 27.26
N SER A 96 -4.64 -23.67 27.26
CA SER A 96 -5.73 -22.72 27.15
C SER A 96 -5.29 -21.55 26.25
N ILE A 97 -6.25 -20.71 25.88
CA ILE A 97 -6.02 -19.56 25.01
C ILE A 97 -6.83 -18.35 25.46
N ALA A 98 -6.23 -17.17 25.35
CA ALA A 98 -6.86 -15.90 25.66
C ALA A 98 -6.59 -14.88 24.55
N THR A 99 -7.50 -13.93 24.36
CA THR A 99 -7.29 -12.78 23.47
C THR A 99 -7.36 -11.50 24.29
N SER A 100 -6.39 -10.61 24.07
CA SER A 100 -6.34 -9.29 24.68
C SER A 100 -7.20 -8.31 23.90
N SER A 101 -7.97 -7.50 24.62
CA SER A 101 -8.58 -6.28 24.07
C SER A 101 -7.93 -5.05 24.69
N THR A 102 -7.59 -4.06 23.87
CA THR A 102 -7.13 -2.74 24.32
C THR A 102 -8.13 -1.70 23.85
N GLN A 103 -8.78 -0.96 24.76
CA GLN A 103 -9.77 0.04 24.37
C GLN A 103 -9.11 1.31 23.81
N LYS A 104 -7.88 1.64 24.22
CA LYS A 104 -7.05 2.74 23.69
C LYS A 104 -5.57 2.39 23.71
N ALA A 105 -4.79 3.03 22.82
CA ALA A 105 -3.34 2.95 22.86
C ALA A 105 -2.81 3.46 24.22
N GLY A 106 -2.16 2.58 24.98
CA GLY A 106 -1.64 2.88 26.32
C GLY A 106 -2.47 2.32 27.49
N ASP A 107 -3.66 1.76 27.25
CA ASP A 107 -4.41 1.03 28.28
C ASP A 107 -3.78 -0.38 28.52
N PRO A 108 -3.82 -0.91 29.75
CA PRO A 108 -3.40 -2.29 30.01
C PRO A 108 -4.28 -3.28 29.26
N ALA A 109 -3.65 -4.31 28.68
CA ALA A 109 -4.34 -5.38 27.97
C ALA A 109 -5.28 -6.15 28.92
N VAL A 110 -6.56 -6.25 28.53
CA VAL A 110 -7.54 -7.09 29.25
C VAL A 110 -7.70 -8.40 28.49
N TRP A 111 -7.23 -9.49 29.10
CA TRP A 111 -7.31 -10.84 28.54
C TRP A 111 -8.69 -11.47 28.77
N ARG A 112 -9.25 -12.06 27.72
CA ARG A 112 -10.59 -12.68 27.74
C ARG A 112 -10.56 -14.02 27.03
N ASP A 113 -11.55 -14.84 27.34
CA ASP A 113 -11.85 -16.02 26.53
C ASP A 113 -12.33 -15.53 25.14
N PRO A 114 -11.69 -15.92 24.03
CA PRO A 114 -12.10 -15.48 22.70
C PRO A 114 -13.53 -15.91 22.34
N GLU A 115 -14.09 -16.94 22.97
CA GLU A 115 -15.52 -17.32 22.81
C GLU A 115 -16.50 -16.36 23.46
N SER A 116 -16.01 -15.39 24.25
CA SER A 116 -16.82 -14.33 24.87
C SER A 116 -16.80 -13.01 24.09
N MET A 117 -16.17 -13.01 22.91
CA MET A 117 -15.93 -11.81 22.10
C MET A 117 -16.68 -11.88 20.77
N VAL A 118 -17.08 -10.71 20.26
CA VAL A 118 -17.55 -10.51 18.88
C VAL A 118 -16.48 -9.71 18.15
N PHE A 119 -15.90 -10.31 17.13
CA PHE A 119 -14.82 -9.73 16.33
C PHE A 119 -15.41 -9.03 15.11
N THR A 120 -15.20 -7.71 14.94
CA THR A 120 -15.83 -6.96 13.85
C THR A 120 -14.86 -6.61 12.72
N SER A 121 -15.33 -6.65 11.47
CA SER A 121 -14.62 -6.09 10.30
C SER A 121 -15.53 -5.15 9.53
N SER A 122 -15.00 -4.01 9.08
CA SER A 122 -15.74 -3.00 8.28
C SER A 122 -15.78 -3.29 6.78
N ASN A 123 -15.06 -4.31 6.32
CA ASN A 123 -15.06 -4.75 4.94
C ASN A 123 -14.67 -6.24 4.89
N PRO A 124 -15.38 -7.09 4.12
CA PRO A 124 -15.06 -8.50 4.01
C PRO A 124 -13.69 -8.76 3.38
N HIS A 125 -13.30 -7.97 2.38
CA HIS A 125 -12.07 -8.20 1.64
C HIS A 125 -10.86 -7.48 2.25
N ARG A 126 -11.09 -6.41 3.04
CA ARG A 126 -10.02 -5.74 3.78
C ARG A 126 -9.51 -6.66 4.89
N ASN A 127 -8.19 -6.78 4.98
CA ASN A 127 -7.53 -7.46 6.09
C ASN A 127 -8.03 -6.88 7.43
N ARG A 128 -8.62 -7.73 8.29
CA ARG A 128 -8.76 -7.39 9.71
C ARG A 128 -7.36 -7.12 10.27
N GLY A 129 -7.22 -6.05 11.06
CA GLY A 129 -5.94 -5.58 11.60
C GLY A 129 -5.06 -6.72 12.13
N SER A 130 -3.74 -6.55 12.08
CA SER A 130 -2.83 -7.68 12.31
C SER A 130 -2.91 -8.26 13.72
N VAL A 131 -3.33 -9.51 13.80
CA VAL A 131 -3.40 -10.29 15.03
C VAL A 131 -2.05 -10.95 15.29
N HIS A 132 -1.62 -10.93 16.54
CA HIS A 132 -0.39 -11.60 16.98
C HIS A 132 -0.74 -12.86 17.78
N LEU A 133 -0.33 -14.03 17.29
CA LEU A 133 -0.43 -15.29 18.02
C LEU A 133 0.87 -15.55 18.80
N ILE A 134 0.79 -15.50 20.13
CA ILE A 134 1.95 -15.63 21.03
C ILE A 134 2.01 -17.06 21.59
N THR A 135 3.12 -17.76 21.33
CA THR A 135 3.41 -19.10 21.90
C THR A 135 4.49 -19.07 23.00
N GLY A 136 5.17 -17.93 23.17
CA GLY A 136 6.29 -17.76 24.09
C GLY A 136 6.00 -18.05 25.57
N MET A 137 4.78 -17.74 26.03
CA MET A 137 4.42 -17.92 27.46
C MET A 137 4.36 -19.37 27.94
N ILE A 138 4.33 -20.34 27.03
CA ILE A 138 4.35 -21.77 27.36
C ILE A 138 5.55 -22.48 26.76
N GLU A 139 6.54 -21.72 26.31
CA GLU A 139 7.67 -22.25 25.55
C GLU A 139 8.40 -23.36 26.32
N GLU A 140 8.65 -23.18 27.60
CA GLU A 140 9.35 -24.18 28.42
C GLU A 140 8.64 -25.54 28.47
N HIS A 141 7.32 -25.55 28.29
CA HIS A 141 6.49 -26.75 28.28
C HIS A 141 6.27 -27.35 26.88
N LEU A 142 6.52 -26.59 25.82
CA LEU A 142 6.34 -27.03 24.44
C LEU A 142 7.48 -27.99 24.04
N SER A 143 7.14 -29.12 23.44
CA SER A 143 8.13 -30.07 22.87
C SER A 143 8.12 -30.11 21.33
N SER A 144 7.23 -29.34 20.70
CA SER A 144 7.11 -29.17 19.25
C SER A 144 6.41 -27.87 18.91
N ASP A 145 6.39 -27.52 17.63
CA ASP A 145 5.62 -26.40 17.08
C ASP A 145 4.11 -26.58 17.33
N VAL A 146 3.40 -25.47 17.48
CA VAL A 146 1.95 -25.47 17.70
C VAL A 146 1.24 -25.60 16.35
N ARG A 147 0.29 -26.52 16.25
CA ARG A 147 -0.57 -26.66 15.07
C ARG A 147 -1.87 -25.90 15.27
N VAL A 148 -2.28 -25.15 14.26
CA VAL A 148 -3.56 -24.43 14.22
C VAL A 148 -4.40 -25.04 13.11
N ASP A 149 -5.62 -25.45 13.42
CA ASP A 149 -6.61 -25.93 12.45
C ASP A 149 -7.84 -25.03 12.43
N ILE A 150 -8.39 -24.83 11.25
CA ILE A 150 -9.73 -24.24 11.07
C ILE A 150 -10.69 -25.38 10.76
N GLY A 151 -11.80 -25.43 11.50
CA GLY A 151 -12.89 -26.38 11.28
C GLY A 151 -13.81 -25.96 10.13
N GLU A 152 -14.99 -26.57 10.08
CA GLU A 152 -16.05 -26.17 9.15
C GLU A 152 -16.61 -24.80 9.58
N VAL A 153 -16.40 -23.80 8.72
CA VAL A 153 -16.86 -22.43 8.97
C VAL A 153 -18.31 -22.32 8.54
N GLN A 154 -19.15 -21.77 9.43
CA GLN A 154 -20.50 -21.35 9.09
C GLN A 154 -20.47 -19.86 8.84
N GLY A 155 -21.08 -19.42 7.74
CA GLY A 155 -21.15 -18.01 7.39
C GLY A 155 -21.40 -17.82 5.90
N PRO A 156 -21.65 -16.57 5.48
CA PRO A 156 -22.14 -16.26 4.14
C PRO A 156 -21.05 -16.36 3.06
N GLY A 157 -19.80 -16.61 3.46
CA GLY A 157 -18.64 -16.69 2.57
C GLY A 157 -17.52 -17.55 3.13
N SER A 158 -16.32 -17.41 2.56
CA SER A 158 -15.11 -18.08 3.05
C SER A 158 -14.38 -17.25 4.10
N TYR A 159 -13.67 -17.93 5.00
CA TYR A 159 -12.75 -17.34 5.98
C TYR A 159 -11.32 -17.76 5.69
N GLN A 160 -10.39 -16.81 5.80
CA GLN A 160 -8.97 -17.03 5.59
C GLN A 160 -8.14 -16.46 6.74
N MET A 161 -7.15 -17.23 7.16
CA MET A 161 -6.08 -16.82 8.06
C MET A 161 -4.76 -16.80 7.27
N VAL A 162 -4.21 -15.60 7.06
CA VAL A 162 -3.03 -15.38 6.22
C VAL A 162 -1.83 -14.99 7.08
N PHE A 163 -0.86 -15.89 7.20
CA PHE A 163 0.38 -15.64 7.93
C PHE A 163 1.37 -14.81 7.11
N ILE A 164 1.94 -13.76 7.71
CA ILE A 164 2.85 -12.84 7.02
C ILE A 164 4.25 -13.47 6.87
N GLY A 165 4.93 -13.23 5.75
CA GLY A 165 6.33 -13.68 5.53
C GLY A 165 6.51 -14.97 4.71
N GLY A 166 5.56 -15.31 3.84
CA GLY A 166 5.67 -16.45 2.91
C GLY A 166 5.31 -17.82 3.51
N LYS A 167 4.57 -17.82 4.63
CA LYS A 167 4.10 -19.00 5.38
C LYS A 167 2.72 -19.48 4.89
N PRO A 168 2.30 -20.72 5.21
CA PRO A 168 1.09 -21.32 4.64
C PRO A 168 -0.17 -20.52 4.97
N ARG A 169 -1.07 -20.39 3.99
CA ARG A 169 -2.43 -19.84 4.13
C ARG A 169 -3.33 -20.93 4.69
N VAL A 170 -4.21 -20.57 5.62
CA VAL A 170 -5.28 -21.46 6.09
C VAL A 170 -6.61 -20.92 5.60
N GLU A 171 -7.41 -21.77 4.96
CA GLU A 171 -8.62 -21.35 4.28
C GLU A 171 -9.74 -22.39 4.43
N SER A 172 -10.93 -21.91 4.85
CA SER A 172 -12.13 -22.73 4.98
C SER A 172 -12.54 -23.34 3.64
N GLY A 173 -12.94 -24.61 3.62
CA GLY A 173 -13.46 -25.27 2.42
C GLY A 173 -12.40 -25.66 1.37
N THR A 174 -11.11 -25.54 1.70
CA THR A 174 -9.98 -25.96 0.84
C THR A 174 -9.21 -27.13 1.46
N ASP A 175 -8.25 -27.69 0.73
CA ASP A 175 -7.33 -28.72 1.25
C ASP A 175 -6.32 -28.17 2.29
N THR A 176 -6.20 -26.84 2.40
CA THR A 176 -5.28 -26.13 3.31
C THR A 176 -6.01 -25.60 4.55
N THR A 177 -6.36 -26.49 5.48
CA THR A 177 -7.07 -26.15 6.73
C THR A 177 -6.19 -26.11 7.97
N SER A 178 -4.87 -26.25 7.83
CA SER A 178 -3.94 -26.20 8.96
C SER A 178 -2.66 -25.39 8.70
N ALA A 179 -2.12 -24.79 9.76
CA ALA A 179 -0.80 -24.16 9.77
C ALA A 179 0.01 -24.60 11.01
N SER A 180 1.33 -24.48 10.94
CA SER A 180 2.24 -24.73 12.06
C SER A 180 2.93 -23.44 12.46
N ILE A 181 2.89 -23.15 13.76
CA ILE A 181 3.40 -21.95 14.40
C ILE A 181 4.59 -22.36 15.26
N TRP A 182 5.71 -21.69 15.07
CA TRP A 182 6.93 -22.08 15.75
C TRP A 182 6.82 -21.91 17.25
N LYS A 183 7.34 -22.90 17.99
CA LYS A 183 7.48 -22.84 19.44
C LYS A 183 8.28 -21.59 19.83
N GLY A 184 7.81 -20.82 20.82
CA GLY A 184 8.54 -19.66 21.35
C GLY A 184 8.43 -18.39 20.49
N TRP A 185 7.65 -18.44 19.41
CA TRP A 185 7.46 -17.31 18.50
C TRP A 185 6.14 -16.58 18.72
N THR A 186 6.16 -15.30 18.33
CA THR A 186 4.96 -14.51 18.09
C THR A 186 4.75 -14.41 16.58
N GLU A 187 3.70 -15.04 16.08
CA GLU A 187 3.38 -15.04 14.66
C GLU A 187 2.33 -13.98 14.34
N ARG A 188 2.53 -13.25 13.24
CA ARG A 188 1.57 -12.23 12.78
C ARG A 188 0.73 -12.80 11.65
N TYR A 189 -0.59 -12.65 11.75
CA TYR A 189 -1.52 -13.02 10.69
C TYR A 189 -2.59 -11.96 10.46
N THR A 190 -3.21 -12.00 9.29
CA THR A 190 -4.41 -11.23 8.95
C THR A 190 -5.56 -12.17 8.67
N GLU A 191 -6.78 -11.65 8.82
CA GLU A 191 -8.01 -12.40 8.56
C GLU A 191 -8.75 -11.74 7.39
N ARG A 192 -9.31 -12.58 6.51
CA ARG A 192 -10.10 -12.14 5.35
C ARG A 192 -11.40 -12.92 5.27
N PHE A 193 -12.43 -12.25 4.78
CA PHE A 193 -13.76 -12.78 4.53
C PHE A 193 -14.13 -12.51 3.06
N THR A 194 -15.23 -13.09 2.58
CA THR A 194 -15.69 -12.83 1.20
C THR A 194 -17.10 -12.27 1.12
N ALA A 195 -17.83 -12.19 2.23
CA ALA A 195 -19.17 -11.65 2.29
C ALA A 195 -19.45 -10.98 3.64
N ASP A 196 -20.41 -10.06 3.64
CA ASP A 196 -20.94 -9.45 4.86
C ASP A 196 -21.81 -10.45 5.62
N GLY A 197 -21.83 -10.37 6.95
CA GLY A 197 -22.65 -11.17 7.85
C GLY A 197 -21.88 -11.78 9.02
N GLN A 198 -22.58 -12.61 9.79
CA GLN A 198 -22.04 -13.34 10.93
C GLN A 198 -21.32 -14.62 10.48
N TYR A 199 -20.13 -14.86 11.01
CA TYR A 199 -19.39 -16.10 10.83
C TYR A 199 -19.11 -16.79 12.17
N CYS A 200 -19.30 -18.11 12.19
CA CYS A 200 -18.83 -18.99 13.24
C CYS A 200 -17.62 -19.77 12.74
N VAL A 201 -16.45 -19.47 13.30
CA VAL A 201 -15.16 -20.03 12.88
C VAL A 201 -14.60 -20.92 13.98
N PRO A 202 -14.68 -22.26 13.86
CA PRO A 202 -14.03 -23.17 14.80
C PRO A 202 -12.52 -23.16 14.56
N VAL A 203 -11.74 -22.92 15.62
CA VAL A 203 -10.28 -22.96 15.58
C VAL A 203 -9.77 -23.89 16.67
N THR A 204 -8.83 -24.78 16.31
CA THR A 204 -8.18 -25.71 17.23
C THR A 204 -6.68 -25.45 17.26
N TRP A 205 -6.13 -25.24 18.46
CA TRP A 205 -4.70 -25.18 18.70
C TRP A 205 -4.26 -26.48 19.37
N THR A 206 -3.34 -27.21 18.74
CA THR A 206 -2.76 -28.45 19.25
C THR A 206 -1.29 -28.25 19.54
N ALA A 207 -0.84 -28.67 20.72
CA ALA A 207 0.55 -28.61 21.12
C ALA A 207 0.93 -29.83 21.97
N VAL A 208 2.20 -30.23 21.94
CA VAL A 208 2.73 -31.28 22.83
C VAL A 208 3.35 -30.62 24.06
N ILE A 209 2.61 -30.64 25.16
CA ILE A 209 2.92 -30.03 26.47
C ILE A 209 3.49 -31.10 27.39
N ASP A 210 4.72 -30.93 27.87
CA ASP A 210 5.41 -31.87 28.75
C ASP A 210 5.37 -33.33 28.23
N GLY A 211 5.54 -33.48 26.90
CA GLY A 211 5.50 -34.77 26.21
C GLY A 211 4.10 -35.37 26.01
N LYS A 212 3.02 -34.63 26.29
CA LYS A 212 1.64 -35.04 26.04
C LYS A 212 0.95 -34.08 25.08
N GLU A 213 0.34 -34.62 24.04
CA GLU A 213 -0.50 -33.83 23.14
C GLU A 213 -1.72 -33.30 23.90
N GLN A 214 -1.92 -31.99 23.81
CA GLN A 214 -3.08 -31.28 24.33
C GLN A 214 -3.64 -30.40 23.20
N SER A 215 -4.96 -30.20 23.21
CA SER A 215 -5.61 -29.28 22.28
C SER A 215 -6.61 -28.40 23.03
N VAL A 216 -6.73 -27.16 22.58
CA VAL A 216 -7.81 -26.24 22.96
C VAL A 216 -8.55 -25.86 21.68
N SER A 217 -9.88 -25.91 21.72
CA SER A 217 -10.75 -25.53 20.59
C SER A 217 -11.68 -24.42 21.02
N LYS A 218 -11.89 -23.45 20.12
CA LYS A 218 -12.77 -22.30 20.33
C LYS A 218 -13.59 -22.05 19.07
N THR A 219 -14.86 -21.68 19.22
CA THR A 219 -15.67 -21.20 18.10
C THR A 219 -15.80 -19.67 18.16
N LEU A 220 -15.06 -19.00 17.29
CA LEU A 220 -14.97 -17.54 17.25
C LEU A 220 -16.19 -16.96 16.51
N THR A 221 -16.72 -15.86 17.03
CA THR A 221 -17.86 -15.13 16.42
C THR A 221 -17.34 -13.89 15.72
N TYR A 222 -17.47 -13.83 14.39
CA TYR A 222 -17.16 -12.64 13.60
C TYR A 222 -18.43 -12.00 13.07
N VAL A 223 -18.41 -10.67 12.98
CA VAL A 223 -19.45 -9.88 12.30
C VAL A 223 -18.77 -8.96 11.29
N VAL A 224 -19.05 -9.20 10.02
CA VAL A 224 -18.44 -8.49 8.90
C VAL A 224 -19.50 -7.60 8.28
N ASN A 225 -19.28 -6.29 8.24
CA ASN A 225 -20.23 -5.36 7.65
C ASN A 225 -19.51 -4.36 6.76
N ARG A 226 -19.82 -4.34 5.46
CA ARG A 226 -19.58 -3.18 4.61
C ARG A 226 -20.54 -2.05 4.97
N GLY A 227 -21.76 -2.41 5.39
CA GLY A 227 -22.91 -1.59 5.86
C GLY A 227 -22.68 -0.71 7.11
N LEU A 228 -23.46 0.36 7.30
CA LEU A 228 -23.63 1.06 8.59
C LEU A 228 -24.88 0.55 9.32
N PRO A 229 -25.00 0.78 10.65
CA PRO A 229 -26.24 0.50 11.39
C PRO A 229 -27.48 1.07 10.70
N GLY A 230 -28.37 0.19 10.24
CA GLY A 230 -29.60 0.54 9.53
C GLY A 230 -29.57 0.38 8.01
N ASP A 231 -28.40 0.06 7.42
CA ASP A 231 -28.32 -0.37 6.02
C ASP A 231 -28.94 -1.78 5.86
N PRO A 232 -29.60 -2.08 4.73
CA PRO A 232 -29.99 -3.47 4.40
C PRO A 232 -28.76 -4.39 4.43
N GLY A 233 -28.89 -5.57 5.06
CA GLY A 233 -27.80 -6.52 5.22
C GLY A 233 -26.80 -6.20 6.36
N TYR A 234 -27.01 -5.14 7.14
CA TYR A 234 -26.17 -4.85 8.31
C TYR A 234 -26.49 -5.76 9.50
N THR A 235 -25.48 -6.47 9.99
CA THR A 235 -25.56 -7.30 11.21
C THR A 235 -25.05 -6.51 12.42
N ASP A 236 -25.92 -6.18 13.38
CA ASP A 236 -25.53 -5.43 14.59
C ASP A 236 -24.69 -6.31 15.54
N PRO A 237 -23.38 -6.03 15.71
CA PRO A 237 -22.50 -6.85 16.54
C PRO A 237 -22.85 -6.82 18.03
N SER A 238 -23.70 -5.88 18.49
CA SER A 238 -24.20 -5.86 19.86
C SER A 238 -25.39 -6.79 20.10
N GLN A 239 -26.04 -7.24 19.03
CA GLN A 239 -27.26 -8.07 19.08
C GLN A 239 -27.03 -9.52 18.65
N VAL A 240 -25.85 -9.85 18.12
CA VAL A 240 -25.54 -11.22 17.72
C VAL A 240 -25.46 -12.17 18.91
N THR A 241 -25.94 -13.39 18.71
CA THR A 241 -25.71 -14.48 19.65
C THR A 241 -24.33 -15.06 19.36
N LEU A 242 -23.48 -15.15 20.38
CA LEU A 242 -22.15 -15.77 20.26
C LEU A 242 -22.29 -17.22 19.78
N CYS A 243 -21.42 -17.65 18.86
CA CYS A 243 -21.40 -19.01 18.34
C CYS A 243 -21.19 -20.05 19.46
N SER A 244 -20.40 -19.72 20.47
CA SER A 244 -20.20 -20.52 21.68
C SER A 244 -21.47 -20.69 22.54
N GLN A 245 -22.47 -19.83 22.34
CA GLN A 245 -23.76 -19.83 23.02
C GLN A 245 -24.91 -20.30 22.11
N GLY A 246 -24.57 -20.93 20.97
CA GLY A 246 -25.55 -21.46 20.02
C GLY A 246 -25.99 -20.46 18.94
N GLY A 247 -25.25 -19.37 18.74
CA GLY A 247 -25.37 -18.58 17.51
C GLY A 247 -24.92 -19.36 16.28
N GLU A 248 -25.54 -19.07 15.14
CA GLU A 248 -25.22 -19.68 13.84
C GLU A 248 -24.65 -18.62 12.91
N GLY A 249 -23.81 -19.03 11.96
CA GLY A 249 -23.35 -18.13 10.90
C GLY A 249 -24.50 -17.84 9.92
N ASP A 250 -24.48 -16.67 9.29
CA ASP A 250 -25.48 -16.34 8.28
C ASP A 250 -25.32 -17.28 7.07
N GLU A 251 -26.43 -17.67 6.44
CA GLU A 251 -26.39 -18.49 5.23
C GLU A 251 -25.85 -17.66 4.05
N PRO A 252 -25.18 -18.30 3.06
CA PRO A 252 -24.72 -17.62 1.86
C PRO A 252 -25.87 -16.88 1.17
N ASP A 253 -25.67 -15.60 0.89
CA ASP A 253 -26.62 -14.84 0.08
C ASP A 253 -26.56 -15.39 -1.36
N GLU A 254 -27.62 -16.09 -1.79
CA GLU A 254 -27.74 -16.59 -3.16
C GLU A 254 -27.84 -15.44 -4.19
N ASN A 255 -27.92 -14.18 -3.75
CA ASN A 255 -28.09 -13.01 -4.61
C ASN A 255 -27.40 -11.74 -4.04
N PRO A 256 -26.05 -11.64 -4.09
CA PRO A 256 -25.26 -10.60 -3.40
C PRO A 256 -25.42 -9.16 -3.97
N GLY A 257 -26.40 -8.92 -4.82
CA GLY A 257 -26.64 -7.68 -5.54
C GLY A 257 -27.94 -6.98 -5.14
N GLY A 258 -28.15 -6.71 -3.84
CA GLY A 258 -29.25 -5.86 -3.36
C GLY A 258 -30.65 -6.48 -3.47
N GLU A 259 -31.50 -6.17 -2.49
CA GLU A 259 -32.88 -6.66 -2.40
C GLU A 259 -33.69 -6.36 -3.69
N ASP A 260 -34.24 -7.42 -4.29
CA ASP A 260 -35.30 -7.38 -5.30
C ASP A 260 -36.66 -7.35 -4.58
N PRO A 261 -37.44 -6.24 -4.61
CA PRO A 261 -38.78 -6.24 -4.08
C PRO A 261 -39.76 -6.68 -5.18
N GLY A 262 -39.96 -7.98 -5.36
CA GLY A 262 -40.84 -8.39 -6.45
C GLY A 262 -41.19 -9.86 -6.64
N ASP A 263 -41.25 -10.69 -5.60
CA ASP A 263 -41.72 -12.07 -5.77
C ASP A 263 -43.24 -12.11 -6.03
N ASN A 264 -43.65 -12.17 -7.30
CA ASN A 264 -45.02 -12.49 -7.71
C ASN A 264 -45.02 -13.71 -8.63
N PRO A 265 -45.61 -14.85 -8.25
CA PRO A 265 -45.58 -16.06 -9.05
C PRO A 265 -46.66 -15.98 -10.14
N GLY A 266 -46.24 -15.80 -11.39
CA GLY A 266 -47.16 -15.78 -12.53
C GLY A 266 -46.46 -15.90 -13.88
N GLY A 267 -46.16 -17.13 -14.29
CA GLY A 267 -45.46 -17.42 -15.56
C GLY A 267 -46.23 -17.05 -16.82
N GLY A 268 -45.46 -16.76 -17.86
CA GLY A 268 -45.86 -16.71 -19.27
C GLY A 268 -44.63 -16.85 -20.14
N ASP A 269 -44.42 -18.05 -20.69
CA ASP A 269 -43.31 -18.40 -21.58
C ASP A 269 -43.18 -17.43 -22.77
N ASN A 270 -42.04 -16.76 -22.91
CA ASN A 270 -41.64 -16.12 -24.16
C ASN A 270 -40.30 -16.72 -24.64
N PRO A 271 -40.22 -17.32 -25.85
CA PRO A 271 -39.05 -18.05 -26.30
C PRO A 271 -38.07 -17.09 -27.00
N GLY A 272 -37.06 -16.61 -26.29
CA GLY A 272 -35.93 -15.87 -26.84
C GLY A 272 -34.73 -16.00 -25.91
N GLY A 273 -33.79 -16.90 -26.22
CA GLY A 273 -32.71 -17.27 -25.32
C GLY A 273 -31.73 -16.14 -24.99
N GLY A 274 -31.69 -15.76 -23.71
CA GLY A 274 -30.54 -15.15 -23.05
C GLY A 274 -29.76 -16.22 -22.28
N GLY A 275 -28.45 -16.31 -22.50
CA GLY A 275 -27.60 -17.36 -21.93
C GLY A 275 -27.35 -17.16 -20.44
N ASN A 276 -27.57 -18.20 -19.64
CA ASN A 276 -27.13 -18.30 -18.25
C ASN A 276 -25.59 -18.24 -18.18
N ARG A 277 -25.04 -17.06 -17.90
CA ARG A 277 -23.62 -16.89 -17.57
C ARG A 277 -23.40 -17.24 -16.08
N PRO A 278 -22.33 -17.97 -15.70
CA PRO A 278 -22.06 -18.29 -14.30
C PRO A 278 -21.84 -17.01 -13.45
N PRO A 279 -22.17 -17.03 -12.14
CA PRO A 279 -21.83 -15.95 -11.21
C PRO A 279 -20.32 -15.63 -11.24
N ILE A 280 -19.96 -14.38 -10.91
CA ILE A 280 -18.56 -13.99 -10.72
C ILE A 280 -18.05 -14.71 -9.47
N THR A 281 -16.85 -15.27 -9.57
CA THR A 281 -16.15 -15.95 -8.48
C THR A 281 -14.86 -15.21 -8.15
N ARG A 282 -14.24 -15.54 -7.02
CA ARG A 282 -12.96 -14.93 -6.62
C ARG A 282 -11.87 -15.04 -7.68
N ASP A 283 -11.73 -16.20 -8.32
CA ASP A 283 -10.69 -16.46 -9.34
C ASP A 283 -10.82 -15.58 -10.60
N ASP A 284 -11.99 -14.95 -10.78
CA ASP A 284 -12.25 -14.03 -11.87
C ASP A 284 -11.61 -12.66 -11.64
N TRP A 285 -11.47 -12.22 -10.39
CA TRP A 285 -10.97 -10.89 -10.02
C TRP A 285 -9.66 -10.92 -9.21
N ASP A 286 -9.45 -11.89 -8.31
CA ASP A 286 -8.23 -12.03 -7.48
C ASP A 286 -7.12 -12.72 -8.26
N VAL A 287 -6.49 -11.98 -9.17
CA VAL A 287 -5.39 -12.48 -10.00
C VAL A 287 -4.05 -12.00 -9.44
N PRO A 288 -2.96 -12.78 -9.57
CA PRO A 288 -1.63 -12.28 -9.21
C PRO A 288 -1.28 -11.01 -9.98
N ASN A 289 -0.62 -10.05 -9.34
CA ASN A 289 -0.15 -8.84 -10.02
C ASN A 289 0.71 -9.18 -11.25
N ALA A 290 0.65 -8.34 -12.29
CA ALA A 290 1.26 -8.55 -13.60
C ALA A 290 0.73 -9.77 -14.40
N SER A 291 -0.42 -10.34 -14.01
CA SER A 291 -1.16 -11.32 -14.82
C SER A 291 -1.55 -10.77 -16.19
N LYS A 292 -2.01 -11.66 -17.08
CA LYS A 292 -2.46 -11.30 -18.42
C LYS A 292 -3.96 -11.47 -18.60
N THR A 293 -4.59 -10.55 -19.32
CA THR A 293 -5.93 -10.74 -19.89
C THR A 293 -5.89 -11.78 -21.02
N ASN A 294 -7.06 -12.23 -21.46
CA ASN A 294 -7.23 -13.13 -22.59
C ASN A 294 -6.76 -12.49 -23.91
N SER A 295 -6.75 -11.16 -24.02
CA SER A 295 -6.17 -10.41 -25.14
C SER A 295 -4.65 -10.22 -25.03
N GLY A 296 -4.03 -10.56 -23.90
CA GLY A 296 -2.58 -10.48 -23.68
C GLY A 296 -2.12 -9.20 -22.96
N ASP A 297 -3.05 -8.38 -22.48
CA ASP A 297 -2.79 -7.11 -21.80
C ASP A 297 -2.33 -7.36 -20.37
N ARG A 298 -1.41 -6.54 -19.84
CA ARG A 298 -0.92 -6.67 -18.46
C ARG A 298 -1.97 -6.13 -17.50
N ILE A 299 -2.30 -6.92 -16.47
CA ILE A 299 -3.12 -6.51 -15.34
C ILE A 299 -2.19 -6.00 -14.25
N ILE A 300 -2.37 -4.76 -13.81
CA ILE A 300 -1.61 -4.15 -12.70
C ILE A 300 -2.61 -3.86 -11.59
N ASN A 301 -2.47 -4.52 -10.44
CA ASN A 301 -3.47 -4.47 -9.37
C ASN A 301 -2.91 -4.14 -7.98
N ASP A 302 -1.59 -4.04 -7.86
CA ASP A 302 -0.89 -3.74 -6.60
C ASP A 302 0.39 -2.94 -6.87
N GLY A 303 0.65 -1.94 -6.03
CA GLY A 303 1.89 -1.16 -6.04
C GLY A 303 1.84 0.14 -6.85
N HIS A 304 3.00 0.79 -6.93
CA HIS A 304 3.19 2.11 -7.54
C HIS A 304 3.05 2.05 -9.07
N VAL A 305 2.26 2.98 -9.62
CA VAL A 305 2.09 3.15 -11.06
C VAL A 305 1.86 4.63 -11.41
N ASP A 306 2.47 5.13 -12.48
CA ASP A 306 2.18 6.49 -12.98
C ASP A 306 1.68 6.50 -14.43
N ILE A 307 0.66 7.33 -14.70
CA ILE A 307 0.29 7.71 -16.07
C ILE A 307 1.28 8.79 -16.53
N ALA A 308 2.37 8.39 -17.16
CA ALA A 308 3.55 9.21 -17.42
C ALA A 308 3.52 9.88 -18.81
N SER A 309 3.85 11.17 -18.87
CA SER A 309 4.10 11.93 -20.10
C SER A 309 5.55 11.70 -20.53
N VAL A 310 5.75 11.25 -21.77
CA VAL A 310 7.07 10.95 -22.33
C VAL A 310 7.24 11.78 -23.59
N LEU A 311 8.28 12.62 -23.64
CA LEU A 311 8.59 13.40 -24.83
C LEU A 311 9.81 12.82 -25.56
N ASN A 312 9.58 12.27 -26.75
CA ASN A 312 10.61 11.74 -27.64
C ASN A 312 10.80 12.67 -28.84
N GLY A 313 11.72 13.64 -28.70
CA GLY A 313 11.92 14.68 -29.71
C GLY A 313 10.70 15.60 -29.81
N SER A 314 9.91 15.47 -30.88
CA SER A 314 8.66 16.21 -31.06
C SER A 314 7.40 15.33 -30.96
N SER A 315 7.53 14.08 -30.49
CA SER A 315 6.40 13.20 -30.18
C SER A 315 6.16 13.23 -28.69
N LEU A 316 4.99 13.75 -28.28
CA LEU A 316 4.49 13.57 -26.93
C LEU A 316 3.70 12.26 -26.93
N ASP A 317 4.07 11.33 -26.06
CA ASP A 317 3.38 10.06 -25.87
C ASP A 317 3.00 9.92 -24.38
N THR A 318 1.94 9.17 -24.10
CA THR A 318 1.56 8.77 -22.74
C THR A 318 1.80 7.28 -22.54
N LYS A 319 2.42 6.93 -21.40
CA LYS A 319 2.76 5.54 -21.03
C LYS A 319 2.28 5.25 -19.61
N ILE A 320 2.05 3.99 -19.30
CA ILE A 320 1.96 3.49 -17.93
C ILE A 320 3.37 3.16 -17.48
N LYS A 321 3.88 3.89 -16.49
CA LYS A 321 5.14 3.63 -15.79
C LYS A 321 4.83 2.64 -14.66
N ASP A 322 5.26 1.40 -14.82
CA ASP A 322 4.99 0.25 -13.95
C ASP A 322 6.26 -0.14 -13.18
N ASP A 323 6.26 0.14 -11.88
CA ASP A 323 7.41 -0.04 -10.98
C ASP A 323 7.24 -1.33 -10.14
N THR A 324 6.19 -2.10 -10.41
CA THR A 324 5.72 -3.22 -9.58
C THR A 324 6.50 -4.53 -9.80
N THR A 325 7.33 -4.59 -10.85
CA THR A 325 8.07 -5.80 -11.24
C THR A 325 9.26 -6.13 -10.34
N GLY A 326 9.66 -5.22 -9.44
CA GLY A 326 10.74 -5.42 -8.48
C GLY A 326 12.14 -5.51 -9.11
N THR A 327 12.28 -5.13 -10.39
CA THR A 327 13.55 -5.14 -11.15
C THR A 327 14.42 -3.91 -10.90
N GLY A 328 13.88 -2.90 -10.19
CA GLY A 328 14.56 -1.63 -9.93
C GLY A 328 14.61 -0.66 -11.10
N THR A 329 14.03 -1.02 -12.26
CA THR A 329 13.81 -0.11 -13.39
C THR A 329 12.35 -0.20 -13.82
N PRO A 330 11.64 0.94 -13.95
CA PRO A 330 10.23 0.91 -14.33
C PRO A 330 10.01 0.53 -15.79
N ASP A 331 8.98 -0.28 -16.04
CA ASP A 331 8.49 -0.60 -17.39
C ASP A 331 7.63 0.56 -17.90
N TYR A 332 7.82 1.01 -19.14
CA TYR A 332 6.95 2.01 -19.77
C TYR A 332 6.07 1.34 -20.83
N LEU A 333 4.83 1.04 -20.46
CA LEU A 333 3.87 0.28 -21.26
C LEU A 333 2.93 1.22 -22.02
N ASN A 334 2.42 0.80 -23.18
CA ASN A 334 1.33 1.55 -23.82
C ASN A 334 0.07 1.42 -22.97
N THR A 335 -0.72 2.48 -22.88
CA THR A 335 -1.95 2.47 -22.06
C THR A 335 -2.97 1.44 -22.56
N GLN A 336 -2.98 1.14 -23.86
CA GLN A 336 -3.83 0.12 -24.48
C GLN A 336 -3.39 -1.33 -24.22
N ASP A 337 -2.17 -1.55 -23.72
CA ASP A 337 -1.66 -2.90 -23.41
C ASP A 337 -1.81 -3.23 -21.90
N VAL A 338 -2.57 -2.40 -21.16
CA VAL A 338 -2.68 -2.44 -19.70
C VAL A 338 -4.14 -2.34 -19.25
N VAL A 339 -4.50 -3.15 -18.25
CA VAL A 339 -5.68 -2.97 -17.41
C VAL A 339 -5.21 -2.62 -16.01
N LEU A 340 -5.57 -1.43 -15.53
CA LEU A 340 -5.37 -1.06 -14.13
C LEU A 340 -6.52 -1.68 -13.33
N GLN A 341 -6.23 -2.35 -12.22
CA GLN A 341 -7.27 -3.00 -11.41
C GLN A 341 -7.29 -2.41 -10.00
N VAL A 342 -8.43 -1.84 -9.65
CA VAL A 342 -8.79 -1.41 -8.30
C VAL A 342 -9.54 -2.57 -7.65
N LEU A 343 -8.89 -3.23 -6.69
CA LEU A 343 -9.43 -4.44 -6.03
C LEU A 343 -10.64 -4.14 -5.13
N PRO A 344 -11.49 -5.14 -4.81
CA PRO A 344 -12.58 -4.99 -3.84
C PRO A 344 -12.15 -4.41 -2.48
N ASP A 345 -10.91 -4.67 -2.05
CA ASP A 345 -10.29 -4.11 -0.83
C ASP A 345 -10.25 -2.57 -0.81
N ALA A 346 -10.35 -1.92 -1.97
CA ALA A 346 -10.43 -0.47 -2.09
C ALA A 346 -11.80 0.10 -1.69
N ALA A 347 -12.80 -0.74 -1.43
CA ALA A 347 -14.12 -0.28 -1.01
C ALA A 347 -14.06 0.45 0.33
N THR A 348 -14.59 1.68 0.32
CA THR A 348 -14.72 2.58 1.46
C THR A 348 -16.06 3.32 1.40
N ARG A 349 -16.36 4.12 2.41
CA ARG A 349 -17.66 4.78 2.55
C ARG A 349 -17.53 6.29 2.52
N VAL A 350 -18.51 6.94 1.90
CA VAL A 350 -18.70 8.38 2.01
C VAL A 350 -19.22 8.71 3.40
N THR A 351 -18.43 9.41 4.22
CA THR A 351 -18.71 9.68 5.63
C THR A 351 -19.20 11.10 5.91
N SER A 352 -19.06 12.04 4.96
CA SER A 352 -19.35 13.45 5.21
C SER A 352 -19.84 14.23 4.00
N LYS A 353 -20.60 15.31 4.25
CA LYS A 353 -21.23 16.10 3.18
C LYS A 353 -20.27 16.75 2.19
N ASN A 354 -19.05 17.07 2.60
CA ASN A 354 -18.02 17.61 1.71
C ASN A 354 -17.52 16.58 0.68
N GLN A 355 -17.91 15.31 0.79
CA GLN A 355 -17.63 14.25 -0.18
C GLN A 355 -18.83 13.98 -1.10
N GLU A 356 -19.96 14.71 -0.94
CA GLU A 356 -21.17 14.50 -1.75
C GLU A 356 -20.96 14.79 -3.25
N PHE A 357 -19.86 15.45 -3.62
CA PHE A 357 -19.46 15.59 -5.01
C PHE A 357 -19.06 14.26 -5.66
N ILE A 358 -18.72 13.23 -4.87
CA ILE A 358 -18.38 11.86 -5.32
C ILE A 358 -19.65 11.01 -5.36
N ALA A 359 -20.24 10.74 -4.19
CA ALA A 359 -21.45 9.95 -3.98
C ALA A 359 -22.15 10.43 -2.70
N ASN A 360 -23.37 9.99 -2.41
CA ASN A 360 -24.09 10.48 -1.23
C ASN A 360 -23.45 9.96 0.05
N VAL A 361 -23.62 10.67 1.17
CA VAL A 361 -23.20 10.17 2.49
C VAL A 361 -23.83 8.80 2.75
N GLY A 362 -23.01 7.84 3.13
CA GLY A 362 -23.38 6.44 3.31
C GLY A 362 -23.17 5.58 2.07
N ASP A 363 -23.01 6.14 0.86
CA ASP A 363 -22.74 5.31 -0.32
C ASP A 363 -21.34 4.67 -0.22
N ILE A 364 -21.22 3.43 -0.71
CA ILE A 364 -19.94 2.74 -0.88
C ILE A 364 -19.30 3.19 -2.19
N VAL A 365 -17.99 3.42 -2.14
CA VAL A 365 -17.14 3.79 -3.27
C VAL A 365 -15.85 2.98 -3.23
N TRP A 366 -15.22 2.74 -4.37
CA TRP A 366 -13.92 2.08 -4.45
C TRP A 366 -12.87 3.15 -4.64
N GLN A 367 -11.96 3.28 -3.69
CA GLN A 367 -10.97 4.33 -3.65
C GLN A 367 -9.58 3.79 -3.40
N VAL A 368 -8.66 4.15 -4.28
CA VAL A 368 -7.22 4.08 -4.00
C VAL A 368 -6.73 5.48 -3.65
N ASN A 369 -5.92 5.57 -2.61
CA ASN A 369 -5.61 6.85 -1.97
C ASN A 369 -4.41 7.56 -2.59
N GLU A 370 -4.30 8.86 -2.30
CA GLU A 370 -3.09 9.65 -2.54
C GLU A 370 -1.87 9.05 -1.82
N THR A 371 -2.08 8.42 -0.67
CA THR A 371 -1.09 7.66 0.09
C THR A 371 -1.13 6.17 -0.26
N PRO A 372 0.03 5.48 -0.32
CA PRO A 372 0.07 4.08 -0.68
C PRO A 372 -0.61 3.21 0.37
N GLN A 373 -1.41 2.26 -0.10
CA GLN A 373 -2.08 1.26 0.73
C GLN A 373 -1.53 -0.13 0.38
N ASP A 374 -1.26 -0.95 1.39
CA ASP A 374 -0.70 -2.28 1.21
C ASP A 374 -1.67 -3.19 0.42
N GLY A 375 -1.15 -3.84 -0.63
CA GLY A 375 -1.93 -4.73 -1.48
C GLY A 375 -2.90 -4.04 -2.44
N LEU A 376 -2.81 -2.72 -2.60
CA LEU A 376 -3.64 -1.94 -3.51
C LEU A 376 -2.79 -1.17 -4.51
N LEU A 377 -3.38 -0.93 -5.68
CA LEU A 377 -2.82 -0.06 -6.69
C LEU A 377 -2.61 1.35 -6.12
N TRP A 378 -1.47 1.96 -6.42
CA TRP A 378 -1.17 3.35 -6.03
C TRP A 378 -0.90 4.21 -7.27
N PRO A 379 -1.97 4.70 -7.94
CA PRO A 379 -1.87 5.41 -9.21
C PRO A 379 -1.53 6.90 -9.05
N GLY A 380 -0.62 7.36 -9.89
CA GLY A 380 -0.21 8.77 -10.01
C GLY A 380 -0.04 9.19 -11.47
N TRP A 381 0.65 10.32 -11.66
CA TRP A 381 1.08 10.82 -12.95
C TRP A 381 2.48 11.43 -12.85
N SER A 382 3.23 11.34 -13.95
CA SER A 382 4.60 11.87 -14.04
C SER A 382 4.81 12.68 -15.33
N THR A 383 5.57 13.77 -15.25
CA THR A 383 6.13 14.54 -16.37
C THR A 383 7.66 14.52 -16.37
N GLU A 384 8.30 13.66 -15.57
CA GLU A 384 9.76 13.57 -15.44
C GLU A 384 10.45 13.12 -16.74
N ARG A 385 9.73 12.43 -17.63
CA ARG A 385 10.19 12.06 -18.98
C ARG A 385 9.94 13.15 -20.04
N VAL A 386 9.61 14.37 -19.60
CA VAL A 386 9.57 15.57 -20.44
C VAL A 386 10.75 16.48 -20.03
N PRO A 387 11.77 16.66 -20.89
CA PRO A 387 12.88 17.53 -20.56
C PRO A 387 12.43 18.96 -20.24
N LEU A 388 12.98 19.56 -19.17
CA LEU A 388 12.56 20.88 -18.68
C LEU A 388 12.67 21.99 -19.73
N ASP A 389 13.65 21.90 -20.63
CA ASP A 389 13.95 22.86 -21.69
C ASP A 389 13.23 22.56 -23.02
N ALA A 390 12.48 21.46 -23.11
CA ALA A 390 11.79 21.08 -24.33
C ALA A 390 10.46 21.81 -24.52
N THR A 391 9.79 22.23 -23.45
CA THR A 391 8.47 22.87 -23.47
C THR A 391 8.50 24.31 -22.93
N GLN A 392 7.52 25.14 -23.29
CA GLN A 392 7.35 26.49 -22.75
C GLN A 392 6.72 26.48 -21.35
N GLY A 393 5.75 25.58 -21.13
CA GLY A 393 5.02 25.38 -19.87
C GLY A 393 4.92 23.90 -19.50
N GLY A 394 3.98 23.56 -18.62
CA GLY A 394 3.67 22.17 -18.27
C GLY A 394 2.98 21.38 -19.38
N VAL A 395 2.39 20.26 -18.99
CA VAL A 395 1.57 19.40 -19.86
C VAL A 395 0.11 19.59 -19.45
N ASP A 396 -0.71 20.14 -20.35
CA ASP A 396 -2.16 20.15 -20.19
C ASP A 396 -2.66 18.71 -20.20
N TRP A 397 -3.49 18.33 -19.23
CA TRP A 397 -4.19 17.05 -19.18
C TRP A 397 -5.69 17.28 -19.08
N LYS A 398 -6.45 16.67 -19.99
CA LYS A 398 -7.90 16.80 -20.10
C LYS A 398 -8.57 15.43 -20.12
N LEU A 399 -9.70 15.31 -19.40
CA LEU A 399 -10.64 14.20 -19.55
C LEU A 399 -11.61 14.51 -20.69
N ASN A 400 -11.68 13.63 -21.68
CA ASN A 400 -12.56 13.81 -22.84
C ASN A 400 -13.86 13.04 -22.70
N ASP A 401 -13.79 11.79 -22.22
CA ASP A 401 -14.96 10.94 -22.07
C ASP A 401 -14.72 9.82 -21.05
N VAL A 402 -15.79 9.32 -20.44
CA VAL A 402 -15.77 8.15 -19.55
C VAL A 402 -16.94 7.25 -19.89
N SER A 403 -16.64 5.97 -20.11
CA SER A 403 -17.63 4.90 -20.19
C SER A 403 -17.43 3.96 -19.01
N GLY A 404 -18.48 3.66 -18.27
CA GLY A 404 -18.41 2.78 -17.11
C GLY A 404 -19.72 2.74 -16.32
N PRO A 405 -19.79 1.87 -15.30
CA PRO A 405 -20.99 1.63 -14.47
C PRO A 405 -21.27 2.71 -13.42
N GLY A 406 -20.36 3.64 -13.20
CA GLY A 406 -20.51 4.68 -12.18
C GLY A 406 -19.74 5.95 -12.53
N GLU A 407 -19.71 6.89 -11.58
CA GLU A 407 -18.95 8.12 -11.69
C GLU A 407 -17.52 7.92 -11.17
N VAL A 408 -16.63 8.81 -11.60
CA VAL A 408 -15.21 8.85 -11.24
C VAL A 408 -14.88 10.24 -10.70
N ALA A 409 -14.16 10.29 -9.59
CA ALA A 409 -13.57 11.50 -9.05
C ALA A 409 -12.08 11.31 -8.80
N VAL A 410 -11.28 12.30 -9.19
CA VAL A 410 -9.84 12.35 -8.92
C VAL A 410 -9.53 13.62 -8.15
N PHE A 411 -8.98 13.50 -6.94
CA PHE A 411 -8.76 14.65 -6.05
C PHE A 411 -7.59 14.41 -5.08
N ALA A 412 -7.00 15.49 -4.57
CA ALA A 412 -5.87 15.45 -3.65
C ALA A 412 -6.02 16.50 -2.53
N ASN A 413 -5.08 16.50 -1.58
CA ASN A 413 -4.97 17.48 -0.48
C ASN A 413 -6.21 17.55 0.41
N GLY A 414 -6.80 16.40 0.74
CA GLY A 414 -7.97 16.36 1.61
C GLY A 414 -9.18 17.11 1.05
N LEU A 415 -9.51 16.86 -0.23
CA LEU A 415 -10.59 17.48 -0.99
C LEU A 415 -10.37 18.95 -1.38
N GLN A 416 -9.21 19.55 -1.06
CA GLN A 416 -8.93 20.94 -1.45
C GLN A 416 -8.73 21.09 -2.95
N GLN A 417 -8.38 20.01 -3.65
CA GLN A 417 -8.11 20.02 -5.07
C GLN A 417 -8.82 18.86 -5.75
N VAL A 418 -9.87 19.16 -6.52
CA VAL A 418 -10.58 18.21 -7.37
C VAL A 418 -10.09 18.43 -8.81
N TYR A 419 -9.47 17.41 -9.40
CA TYR A 419 -8.90 17.46 -10.75
C TYR A 419 -9.93 17.06 -11.82
N PHE A 420 -10.67 15.98 -11.55
CA PHE A 420 -11.69 15.45 -12.44
C PHE A 420 -12.90 15.02 -11.61
N ASN A 421 -14.10 15.35 -12.07
CA ASN A 421 -15.33 14.92 -11.45
C ASN A 421 -16.35 14.61 -12.55
N THR A 422 -16.76 13.36 -12.70
CA THR A 422 -17.73 13.03 -13.74
C THR A 422 -19.17 13.24 -13.27
N LYS A 423 -19.41 13.40 -11.96
CA LYS A 423 -20.76 13.57 -11.40
C LYS A 423 -21.40 14.90 -11.76
N ASP A 424 -20.61 15.97 -11.86
CA ASP A 424 -21.07 17.29 -12.34
C ASP A 424 -20.99 17.44 -13.87
N GLY A 425 -20.67 16.34 -14.56
CA GLY A 425 -20.58 16.22 -16.01
C GLY A 425 -19.19 16.58 -16.54
N ILE A 426 -18.79 15.92 -17.63
CA ILE A 426 -17.49 16.17 -18.26
C ILE A 426 -17.55 17.46 -19.07
N THR A 427 -16.76 18.46 -18.68
CA THR A 427 -16.74 19.79 -19.30
C THR A 427 -15.30 20.28 -19.52
N ASP A 428 -15.13 21.52 -20.00
CA ASP A 428 -13.81 22.15 -20.06
C ASP A 428 -13.21 22.49 -18.68
N ALA A 429 -13.94 22.23 -17.58
CA ALA A 429 -13.40 22.27 -16.23
C ALA A 429 -12.58 21.02 -15.88
N ASP A 430 -12.80 19.89 -16.56
CA ASP A 430 -12.08 18.63 -16.37
C ASP A 430 -10.74 18.63 -17.11
N ARG A 431 -9.94 19.65 -16.81
CA ARG A 431 -8.57 19.79 -17.28
C ARG A 431 -7.72 20.59 -16.31
N PHE A 432 -6.44 20.26 -16.24
CA PHE A 432 -5.46 21.05 -15.51
C PHE A 432 -4.09 20.96 -16.19
N GLU A 433 -3.19 21.89 -15.87
CA GLU A 433 -1.80 21.82 -16.30
C GLU A 433 -1.00 21.04 -15.25
N ILE A 434 -0.40 19.92 -15.65
CA ILE A 434 0.61 19.23 -14.85
C ILE A 434 1.91 20.04 -14.99
N PRO A 435 2.50 20.55 -13.90
CA PRO A 435 3.75 21.29 -13.99
C PRO A 435 4.88 20.44 -14.58
N LYS A 436 5.95 21.11 -15.00
CA LYS A 436 7.15 20.44 -15.51
C LYS A 436 7.85 19.67 -14.39
N ASN A 437 8.35 18.49 -14.71
CA ASN A 437 9.10 17.64 -13.78
C ASN A 437 8.34 17.41 -12.46
N THR A 438 7.09 16.98 -12.63
CA THR A 438 6.16 16.66 -11.56
C THR A 438 5.93 15.16 -11.56
N HIS A 439 5.98 14.57 -10.37
CA HIS A 439 5.45 13.26 -10.03
C HIS A 439 4.36 13.55 -9.01
N THR A 440 3.14 13.04 -9.14
CA THR A 440 2.09 13.28 -8.13
C THR A 440 1.11 12.13 -8.07
N HIS A 441 0.65 11.82 -6.87
CA HIS A 441 -0.43 10.88 -6.61
C HIS A 441 -1.69 11.61 -6.17
N ALA A 442 -2.83 10.96 -6.30
CA ALA A 442 -4.13 11.49 -5.90
C ALA A 442 -5.03 10.35 -5.47
N ASN A 443 -6.15 10.70 -4.85
CA ASN A 443 -7.23 9.76 -4.62
C ASN A 443 -7.98 9.55 -5.94
N TRP A 444 -8.17 8.29 -6.32
CA TRP A 444 -9.01 7.89 -7.44
C TRP A 444 -10.20 7.11 -6.90
N THR A 445 -11.40 7.65 -7.10
CA THR A 445 -12.62 7.13 -6.49
C THR A 445 -13.65 6.79 -7.55
N PHE A 446 -14.22 5.60 -7.46
CA PHE A 446 -15.23 5.05 -8.37
C PHE A 446 -16.51 4.74 -7.59
N THR A 447 -17.67 5.10 -8.13
CA THR A 447 -18.94 4.90 -7.40
C THR A 447 -19.62 3.56 -7.67
N ALA A 448 -19.03 2.69 -8.49
CA ALA A 448 -19.58 1.36 -8.81
C ALA A 448 -18.47 0.38 -9.23
N GLU A 449 -18.72 -0.91 -9.06
CA GLU A 449 -17.88 -1.97 -9.63
C GLU A 449 -18.16 -2.17 -11.12
N GLY A 450 -17.13 -2.58 -11.85
CA GLY A 450 -17.20 -2.91 -13.27
C GLY A 450 -15.99 -2.40 -14.06
N THR A 451 -16.12 -2.40 -15.38
CA THR A 451 -15.05 -1.92 -16.28
C THR A 451 -15.31 -0.47 -16.66
N TYR A 452 -14.29 0.36 -16.48
CA TYR A 452 -14.25 1.75 -16.88
C TYR A 452 -13.26 1.94 -18.02
N CYS A 453 -13.67 2.70 -19.02
CA CYS A 453 -12.83 3.20 -20.09
C CYS A 453 -12.78 4.72 -19.96
N MET A 454 -11.58 5.29 -19.83
CA MET A 454 -11.40 6.75 -19.71
C MET A 454 -10.59 7.25 -20.90
N ALA A 455 -11.15 8.19 -21.65
CA ALA A 455 -10.51 8.83 -22.80
C ALA A 455 -9.89 10.16 -22.38
N TRP A 456 -8.61 10.33 -22.66
CA TRP A 456 -7.83 11.48 -22.23
C TRP A 456 -7.17 12.19 -23.41
N GLU A 457 -6.81 13.45 -23.19
CA GLU A 457 -5.88 14.20 -24.04
C GLU A 457 -4.77 14.81 -23.18
N ARG A 458 -3.53 14.69 -23.65
CA ARG A 458 -2.40 15.48 -23.16
C ARG A 458 -1.89 16.41 -24.24
N SER A 459 -1.52 17.63 -23.88
CA SER A 459 -0.90 18.56 -24.83
C SER A 459 0.19 19.41 -24.19
N ALA A 460 1.19 19.78 -24.97
CA ALA A 460 2.26 20.67 -24.54
C ALA A 460 2.67 21.60 -25.69
N THR A 461 3.22 22.77 -25.34
CA THR A 461 3.84 23.68 -26.31
C THR A 461 5.36 23.56 -26.21
N LEU A 462 6.01 23.11 -27.28
CA LEU A 462 7.46 23.00 -27.37
C LEU A 462 8.11 24.40 -27.37
N THR A 463 9.38 24.50 -26.99
CA THR A 463 10.11 25.79 -26.96
C THR A 463 10.20 26.50 -28.32
N ASN A 464 10.13 25.74 -29.42
CA ASN A 464 10.03 26.28 -30.77
C ASN A 464 8.63 26.84 -31.15
N GLY A 465 7.65 26.76 -30.24
CA GLY A 465 6.27 27.22 -30.43
C GLY A 465 5.32 26.18 -31.04
N GLN A 466 5.79 24.98 -31.39
CA GLN A 466 4.95 23.89 -31.89
C GLN A 466 4.10 23.30 -30.76
N ARG A 467 2.78 23.17 -30.98
CA ARG A 467 1.91 22.39 -30.09
C ARG A 467 1.97 20.92 -30.46
N VAL A 468 2.16 20.06 -29.47
CA VAL A 468 2.12 18.60 -29.58
C VAL A 468 1.02 18.06 -28.66
N SER A 469 0.41 16.94 -29.04
CA SER A 469 -0.67 16.33 -28.29
C SER A 469 -0.68 14.82 -28.45
N ASP A 470 -1.21 14.14 -27.44
CA ASP A 470 -1.46 12.71 -27.40
C ASP A 470 -2.87 12.44 -26.90
N THR A 471 -3.56 11.48 -27.52
CA THR A 471 -4.89 11.03 -27.09
C THR A 471 -4.82 9.55 -26.79
N PHE A 472 -5.22 9.16 -25.59
CA PHE A 472 -5.06 7.80 -25.11
C PHE A 472 -6.25 7.36 -24.27
N VAL A 473 -6.39 6.05 -24.12
CA VAL A 473 -7.44 5.42 -23.30
C VAL A 473 -6.78 4.59 -22.20
N THR A 474 -7.38 4.64 -21.01
CA THR A 474 -7.05 3.73 -19.89
C THR A 474 -8.24 2.84 -19.58
N ALA A 475 -8.03 1.53 -19.54
CA ALA A 475 -9.00 0.56 -19.06
C ALA A 475 -8.78 0.29 -17.57
N ILE A 476 -9.83 0.46 -16.76
CA ILE A 476 -9.78 0.29 -15.31
C ILE A 476 -10.84 -0.73 -14.89
N ALA A 477 -10.41 -1.77 -14.20
CA ALA A 477 -11.25 -2.80 -13.60
C ALA A 477 -11.49 -2.44 -12.12
N VAL A 478 -12.73 -2.31 -11.68
CA VAL A 478 -13.06 -1.89 -10.31
C VAL A 478 -13.89 -2.96 -9.62
N GLY A 479 -13.42 -3.46 -8.48
CA GLY A 479 -14.15 -4.42 -7.66
C GLY A 479 -14.19 -5.85 -8.21
N GLU A 480 -15.27 -6.57 -7.92
CA GLU A 480 -15.45 -7.97 -8.33
C GLU A 480 -15.81 -8.09 -9.82
N VAL A 481 -14.79 -8.11 -10.68
CA VAL A 481 -14.97 -8.14 -12.15
C VAL A 481 -14.14 -9.23 -12.80
N ARG A 482 -14.62 -9.79 -13.92
CA ARG A 482 -13.87 -10.76 -14.73
C ARG A 482 -12.73 -10.09 -15.48
N VAL A 483 -11.68 -9.72 -14.74
CA VAL A 483 -10.59 -8.85 -15.22
C VAL A 483 -9.86 -9.46 -16.42
N LYS A 484 -9.77 -10.79 -16.50
CA LYS A 484 -9.13 -11.49 -17.62
C LYS A 484 -9.86 -11.32 -18.94
N GLU A 485 -11.13 -10.93 -18.95
CA GLU A 485 -11.91 -10.76 -20.18
C GLU A 485 -11.88 -9.33 -20.72
N ILE A 486 -11.37 -8.40 -19.92
CA ILE A 486 -11.26 -7.00 -20.33
C ILE A 486 -10.22 -6.90 -21.46
N ASN A 487 -10.62 -6.23 -22.53
CA ASN A 487 -9.77 -5.90 -23.65
C ASN A 487 -9.76 -4.37 -23.82
N PRO A 488 -8.67 -3.67 -23.47
CA PRO A 488 -8.59 -2.21 -23.58
C PRO A 488 -8.82 -1.71 -25.01
N ASP A 489 -8.48 -2.50 -26.05
CA ASP A 489 -8.76 -2.13 -27.44
C ASP A 489 -10.25 -2.05 -27.73
N GLN A 490 -11.14 -2.63 -26.92
CA GLN A 490 -12.59 -2.51 -27.10
C GLN A 490 -13.18 -1.26 -26.44
N CYS A 491 -12.41 -0.52 -25.66
CA CYS A 491 -12.89 0.72 -25.07
C CYS A 491 -13.35 1.71 -26.15
N PHE A 492 -14.54 2.29 -25.93
CA PHE A 492 -15.23 3.21 -26.84
C PHE A 492 -15.49 2.67 -28.26
N LYS A 493 -15.26 1.38 -28.51
CA LYS A 493 -15.74 0.73 -29.73
C LYS A 493 -17.20 0.36 -29.53
N GLU A 494 -18.05 0.80 -30.45
CA GLU A 494 -19.47 0.51 -30.37
C GLU A 494 -19.72 -1.01 -30.46
N PRO A 495 -20.52 -1.59 -29.55
CA PRO A 495 -20.99 -2.96 -29.70
C PRO A 495 -21.65 -3.16 -31.08
N PRO A 496 -21.44 -4.31 -31.74
CA PRO A 496 -22.02 -4.56 -33.04
C PRO A 496 -23.55 -4.45 -33.00
N GLY A 497 -24.13 -3.87 -34.05
CA GLY A 497 -25.58 -3.77 -34.20
C GLY A 497 -26.24 -2.54 -33.56
N LYS A 498 -25.47 -1.53 -33.12
CA LYS A 498 -26.02 -0.23 -32.70
C LYS A 498 -26.85 0.39 -33.84
N PRO A 499 -28.12 0.74 -33.61
CA PRO A 499 -28.88 1.49 -34.60
C PRO A 499 -28.33 2.93 -34.71
N GLY A 500 -28.37 3.52 -35.91
CA GLY A 500 -27.93 4.90 -36.13
C GLY A 500 -28.73 5.91 -35.31
N GLU A 501 -28.13 7.04 -34.94
CA GLU A 501 -28.81 8.12 -34.19
C GLU A 501 -30.01 8.69 -34.94
N ASP A 502 -30.01 8.63 -36.27
CA ASP A 502 -31.12 9.01 -37.15
C ASP A 502 -32.33 8.08 -37.05
N LYS A 503 -32.22 6.96 -36.31
CA LYS A 503 -33.27 5.96 -36.08
C LYS A 503 -33.85 5.99 -34.67
N ALA A 504 -33.83 7.13 -34.00
CA ALA A 504 -34.54 7.29 -32.74
C ALA A 504 -36.01 6.83 -32.89
N PRO A 505 -36.50 5.88 -32.06
CA PRO A 505 -37.91 5.51 -32.06
C PRO A 505 -38.81 6.73 -31.75
N PRO A 506 -40.13 6.65 -31.96
CA PRO A 506 -41.03 7.65 -31.40
C PRO A 506 -41.03 7.54 -29.85
N PRO A 507 -41.11 8.67 -29.11
CA PRO A 507 -41.20 8.62 -27.67
C PRO A 507 -42.51 7.95 -27.25
N PRO A 508 -42.51 7.13 -26.17
CA PRO A 508 -43.73 6.59 -25.59
C PRO A 508 -44.69 7.72 -25.21
N VAL A 509 -45.98 7.51 -25.46
CA VAL A 509 -47.08 8.37 -25.03
C VAL A 509 -47.97 7.61 -24.05
N ASP A 510 -48.75 8.32 -23.24
CA ASP A 510 -49.73 7.73 -22.32
C ASP A 510 -49.14 6.76 -21.27
N LEU A 511 -48.00 7.12 -20.68
CA LEU A 511 -47.42 6.38 -19.56
C LEU A 511 -48.35 6.44 -18.32
N ASP A 512 -48.66 5.29 -17.72
CA ASP A 512 -49.44 5.16 -16.49
C ASP A 512 -48.98 3.92 -15.68
N GLU A 513 -49.50 3.76 -14.46
CA GLU A 513 -49.06 2.65 -13.58
C GLU A 513 -49.32 1.27 -14.18
N GLY A 514 -50.28 1.14 -15.11
CA GLY A 514 -50.57 -0.12 -15.79
C GLY A 514 -49.55 -0.51 -16.86
N ASN A 515 -48.68 0.41 -17.29
CA ASN A 515 -47.64 0.16 -18.29
C ASN A 515 -46.22 0.52 -17.83
N ALA A 516 -46.00 0.63 -16.52
CA ALA A 516 -44.66 0.83 -15.92
C ALA A 516 -43.68 -0.29 -16.29
N GLY A 517 -44.14 -1.53 -16.43
CA GLY A 517 -43.26 -2.66 -16.72
C GLY A 517 -42.26 -2.93 -15.58
N GLU A 518 -41.15 -3.60 -15.91
CA GLU A 518 -40.10 -4.02 -14.95
C GLU A 518 -38.92 -3.04 -14.88
N VAL A 519 -39.00 -1.93 -15.60
CA VAL A 519 -37.92 -0.93 -15.61
C VAL A 519 -37.86 -0.23 -14.25
N GLN A 520 -36.67 -0.19 -13.66
CA GLN A 520 -36.44 0.47 -12.36
C GLN A 520 -35.24 1.41 -12.42
N VAL A 521 -35.41 2.64 -11.92
CA VAL A 521 -34.31 3.60 -11.76
C VAL A 521 -33.68 3.39 -10.39
N VAL A 522 -32.44 2.90 -10.37
CA VAL A 522 -31.73 2.60 -9.13
C VAL A 522 -31.41 3.91 -8.40
N GLY A 523 -31.90 4.05 -7.17
CA GLY A 523 -31.70 5.27 -6.36
C GLY A 523 -32.71 6.38 -6.60
N ALA A 524 -33.84 6.11 -7.28
CA ALA A 524 -34.90 7.09 -7.55
C ALA A 524 -35.37 7.90 -6.33
N GLY A 525 -35.38 7.30 -5.13
CA GLY A 525 -35.78 7.95 -3.89
C GLY A 525 -34.84 9.06 -3.40
N LYS A 526 -33.58 9.09 -3.84
CA LYS A 526 -32.57 10.08 -3.42
C LYS A 526 -32.58 11.35 -4.30
N GLY A 527 -33.16 11.27 -5.51
CA GLY A 527 -33.13 12.33 -6.52
C GLY A 527 -31.78 12.44 -7.24
N PHE A 528 -31.80 12.97 -8.46
CA PHE A 528 -30.62 13.08 -9.33
C PHE A 528 -30.38 14.51 -9.80
N THR A 529 -29.14 14.88 -10.04
CA THR A 529 -28.77 16.21 -10.56
C THR A 529 -28.62 16.18 -12.09
N PRO A 530 -28.86 17.30 -12.81
CA PRO A 530 -28.56 17.38 -14.24
C PRO A 530 -27.10 17.01 -14.53
N GLY A 531 -26.87 16.23 -15.59
CA GLY A 531 -25.53 15.73 -15.94
C GLY A 531 -25.10 14.46 -15.22
N GLN A 532 -25.80 14.03 -14.16
CA GLN A 532 -25.47 12.81 -13.41
C GLN A 532 -25.76 11.53 -14.22
N LEU A 533 -24.91 10.52 -14.06
CA LEU A 533 -25.13 9.17 -14.56
C LEU A 533 -26.23 8.46 -13.75
N VAL A 534 -27.15 7.82 -14.46
CA VAL A 534 -28.28 7.09 -13.89
C VAL A 534 -28.21 5.63 -14.33
N THR A 535 -28.20 4.75 -13.35
CA THR A 535 -28.36 3.31 -13.57
C THR A 535 -29.85 2.98 -13.70
N VAL A 536 -30.22 2.32 -14.79
CA VAL A 536 -31.58 1.87 -15.04
C VAL A 536 -31.57 0.36 -15.24
N GLN A 537 -32.30 -0.37 -14.40
CA GLN A 537 -32.55 -1.78 -14.59
C GLN A 537 -33.61 -1.96 -15.67
N VAL A 538 -33.27 -2.76 -16.69
CA VAL A 538 -34.14 -3.05 -17.83
C VAL A 538 -34.66 -4.49 -17.77
N GLY A 539 -33.85 -5.41 -17.24
CA GLY A 539 -34.17 -6.82 -17.06
C GLY A 539 -33.21 -7.75 -17.80
N LYS A 540 -33.02 -8.96 -17.25
CA LYS A 540 -32.04 -9.96 -17.77
C LYS A 540 -32.38 -10.45 -19.18
N ASP A 541 -33.64 -10.43 -19.58
CA ASP A 541 -34.10 -10.82 -20.92
C ASP A 541 -33.57 -9.90 -22.03
N TYR A 542 -33.17 -8.68 -21.67
CA TYR A 542 -32.66 -7.69 -22.59
C TYR A 542 -31.12 -7.64 -22.66
N VAL A 543 -30.40 -8.46 -21.89
CA VAL A 543 -28.93 -8.51 -21.89
C VAL A 543 -28.41 -8.70 -23.32
N GLY A 544 -27.46 -7.85 -23.71
CA GLY A 544 -26.86 -7.87 -25.04
C GLY A 544 -27.71 -7.22 -26.14
N GLN A 545 -28.78 -6.52 -25.79
CA GLN A 545 -29.64 -5.80 -26.73
C GLN A 545 -29.43 -4.29 -26.64
N TRP A 546 -29.74 -3.59 -27.74
CA TRP A 546 -29.81 -2.14 -27.77
C TRP A 546 -31.23 -1.67 -27.45
N VAL A 547 -31.33 -0.74 -26.50
CA VAL A 547 -32.57 -0.09 -26.07
C VAL A 547 -32.44 1.42 -26.22
N TYR A 548 -33.57 2.13 -26.32
CA TYR A 548 -33.58 3.58 -26.45
C TYR A 548 -34.27 4.24 -25.27
N ALA A 549 -33.64 5.26 -24.70
CA ALA A 549 -34.09 5.94 -23.50
C ALA A 549 -34.67 7.33 -23.76
N TYR A 550 -35.69 7.69 -22.97
CA TYR A 550 -36.29 9.03 -22.95
C TYR A 550 -36.44 9.56 -21.53
N LEU A 551 -36.19 10.87 -21.36
CA LEU A 551 -36.61 11.63 -20.19
C LEU A 551 -37.84 12.45 -20.56
N GLY A 552 -39.03 11.99 -20.12
CA GLY A 552 -40.29 12.45 -20.65
C GLY A 552 -40.38 12.15 -22.15
N THR A 553 -40.44 13.18 -22.99
CA THR A 553 -40.40 13.04 -24.46
C THR A 553 -39.03 13.38 -25.05
N LYS A 554 -38.05 13.77 -24.22
CA LYS A 554 -36.71 14.15 -24.67
C LYS A 554 -35.89 12.89 -24.94
N PRO A 555 -35.40 12.67 -26.17
CA PRO A 555 -34.54 11.53 -26.47
C PRO A 555 -33.21 11.64 -25.72
N MET A 556 -32.77 10.52 -25.12
CA MET A 556 -31.48 10.42 -24.43
C MET A 556 -30.46 9.61 -25.24
N GLY A 557 -30.92 8.74 -26.14
CA GLY A 557 -30.07 7.98 -27.07
C GLY A 557 -30.17 6.46 -26.88
N TRP A 558 -29.39 5.75 -27.69
CA TRP A 558 -29.24 4.29 -27.62
C TRP A 558 -28.32 3.90 -26.46
N ALA A 559 -28.75 2.92 -25.67
CA ALA A 559 -27.97 2.29 -24.62
C ALA A 559 -27.91 0.78 -24.85
N TYR A 560 -26.76 0.16 -24.58
CA TYR A 560 -26.57 -1.28 -24.68
C TYR A 560 -26.79 -1.91 -23.31
N VAL A 561 -27.66 -2.90 -23.21
CA VAL A 561 -27.96 -3.57 -21.94
C VAL A 561 -26.81 -4.49 -21.58
N GLY A 562 -26.12 -4.15 -20.49
CA GLY A 562 -24.98 -4.88 -19.97
C GLY A 562 -25.38 -6.22 -19.33
N GLU A 563 -24.39 -6.98 -18.87
CA GLU A 563 -24.61 -8.34 -18.32
C GLU A 563 -25.50 -8.36 -17.07
N SER A 564 -25.55 -7.26 -16.31
CA SER A 564 -26.42 -7.11 -15.15
C SER A 564 -27.90 -6.92 -15.50
N GLY A 565 -28.24 -6.76 -16.79
CA GLY A 565 -29.58 -6.34 -17.21
C GLY A 565 -29.81 -4.83 -17.06
N ALA A 566 -28.77 -4.07 -16.70
CA ALA A 566 -28.82 -2.62 -16.52
C ALA A 566 -28.25 -1.87 -17.73
N ILE A 567 -28.66 -0.61 -17.84
CA ILE A 567 -28.04 0.41 -18.69
C ILE A 567 -27.60 1.60 -17.86
N GLN A 568 -26.60 2.32 -18.37
CA GLN A 568 -26.13 3.58 -17.82
C GLN A 568 -26.51 4.72 -18.76
N ILE A 569 -27.22 5.72 -18.26
CA ILE A 569 -27.64 6.87 -19.05
C ILE A 569 -27.32 8.15 -18.30
N ARG A 570 -26.61 9.06 -18.95
CA ARG A 570 -26.32 10.39 -18.39
C ARG A 570 -27.52 11.32 -18.57
N LEU A 571 -27.99 11.95 -17.50
CA LEU A 571 -29.05 12.94 -17.58
C LEU A 571 -28.60 14.16 -18.38
N PRO A 572 -29.47 14.78 -19.20
CA PRO A 572 -29.13 16.02 -19.87
C PRO A 572 -28.70 17.10 -18.87
N VAL A 573 -27.61 17.81 -19.16
CA VAL A 573 -27.08 18.89 -18.32
C VAL A 573 -28.07 20.06 -18.16
N ASP A 574 -29.04 20.18 -19.06
CA ASP A 574 -30.14 21.15 -19.07
C ASP A 574 -31.46 20.58 -18.53
N ALA A 575 -31.45 19.39 -17.91
CA ALA A 575 -32.63 18.79 -17.30
C ALA A 575 -33.22 19.72 -16.22
N GLN A 576 -34.53 19.94 -16.28
CA GLN A 576 -35.21 20.85 -15.35
C GLN A 576 -35.48 20.14 -14.02
N PRO A 577 -35.27 20.80 -12.86
CA PRO A 577 -35.68 20.23 -11.58
C PRO A 577 -37.18 19.91 -11.53
N GLY A 578 -37.53 18.78 -10.92
CA GLY A 578 -38.88 18.28 -10.77
C GLY A 578 -39.01 16.78 -11.07
N ALA A 579 -40.23 16.27 -10.94
CA ALA A 579 -40.55 14.89 -11.29
C ALA A 579 -40.62 14.71 -12.81
N HIS A 580 -39.95 13.68 -13.31
CA HIS A 580 -39.99 13.22 -14.69
C HIS A 580 -40.26 11.71 -14.73
N ARG A 581 -40.43 11.19 -15.94
CA ARG A 581 -40.44 9.75 -16.20
C ARG A 581 -39.27 9.40 -17.09
N LEU A 582 -38.53 8.37 -16.71
CA LEU A 582 -37.50 7.77 -17.55
C LEU A 582 -38.11 6.52 -18.17
N SER A 583 -38.22 6.48 -19.49
CA SER A 583 -38.84 5.36 -20.22
C SER A 583 -37.85 4.72 -21.18
N ILE A 584 -37.91 3.39 -21.26
CA ILE A 584 -37.04 2.56 -22.09
C ILE A 584 -37.89 1.85 -23.14
N THR A 585 -37.41 1.89 -24.38
CA THR A 585 -38.04 1.21 -25.52
C THR A 585 -37.09 0.22 -26.16
N ASP A 586 -37.64 -0.83 -26.75
CA ASP A 586 -36.87 -1.72 -27.62
C ASP A 586 -36.46 -1.03 -28.93
N ARG A 587 -35.72 -1.75 -29.78
CA ARG A 587 -35.25 -1.24 -31.06
C ARG A 587 -36.36 -0.80 -32.03
N ASP A 588 -37.56 -1.38 -31.88
CA ASP A 588 -38.70 -1.20 -32.77
C ASP A 588 -39.65 -0.11 -32.21
N GLY A 589 -39.33 0.45 -31.04
CA GLY A 589 -40.07 1.51 -30.37
C GLY A 589 -41.17 1.03 -29.43
N ASN A 590 -41.23 -0.27 -29.13
CA ASN A 590 -42.18 -0.78 -28.13
C ASN A 590 -41.66 -0.43 -26.73
N LEU A 591 -42.56 0.03 -25.85
CA LEU A 591 -42.24 0.32 -24.46
C LEU A 591 -41.86 -0.97 -23.73
N ILE A 592 -40.65 -1.01 -23.19
CA ILE A 592 -40.20 -2.07 -22.26
C ILE A 592 -40.72 -1.74 -20.86
N GLY A 593 -40.60 -0.47 -20.46
CA GLY A 593 -41.11 0.03 -19.20
C GLY A 593 -40.66 1.46 -18.92
N TRP A 594 -41.10 2.01 -17.80
CA TRP A 594 -40.72 3.32 -17.31
C TRP A 594 -40.75 3.38 -15.79
N ASP A 595 -39.92 4.26 -15.22
CA ASP A 595 -39.95 4.58 -13.80
C ASP A 595 -39.93 6.10 -13.57
N SER A 596 -40.35 6.52 -12.38
CA SER A 596 -40.31 7.90 -11.94
C SER A 596 -38.88 8.29 -11.57
N ILE A 597 -38.46 9.46 -12.03
CA ILE A 597 -37.17 10.03 -11.65
C ILE A 597 -37.37 11.47 -11.19
N ASN A 598 -36.82 11.83 -10.03
CA ASN A 598 -36.87 13.18 -9.53
C ASN A 598 -35.53 13.89 -9.81
N VAL A 599 -35.56 14.94 -10.63
CA VAL A 599 -34.40 15.77 -10.87
C VAL A 599 -34.38 16.88 -9.81
N ILE A 600 -33.30 16.98 -9.06
CA ILE A 600 -33.10 18.01 -8.04
C ILE A 600 -32.10 19.05 -8.53
N ALA A 601 -32.17 20.26 -7.97
CA ALA A 601 -31.16 21.26 -8.24
C ALA A 601 -29.79 20.72 -7.79
N PRO A 602 -28.71 20.97 -8.55
CA PRO A 602 -27.36 20.67 -8.08
C PRO A 602 -27.15 21.30 -6.69
N PRO A 603 -26.46 20.62 -5.75
CA PRO A 603 -26.04 21.28 -4.52
C PRO A 603 -25.30 22.56 -4.89
N ALA A 604 -25.57 23.64 -4.16
CA ALA A 604 -24.89 24.91 -4.40
C ALA A 604 -23.39 24.67 -4.30
N THR A 605 -22.71 24.64 -5.45
CA THR A 605 -21.27 24.51 -5.49
C THR A 605 -20.72 25.71 -4.73
N SER A 606 -20.16 25.46 -3.55
CA SER A 606 -18.96 26.21 -3.18
C SER A 606 -17.95 25.86 -4.25
N GLY A 607 -17.97 26.62 -5.35
CA GLY A 607 -16.96 26.47 -6.39
C GLY A 607 -15.58 26.51 -5.74
N PRO A 608 -14.55 25.99 -6.42
CA PRO A 608 -13.18 26.19 -5.98
C PRO A 608 -13.06 27.67 -5.62
N ARG A 609 -12.66 27.96 -4.38
CA ARG A 609 -12.28 29.32 -4.04
C ARG A 609 -11.15 29.63 -5.01
N ALA A 610 -11.48 30.33 -6.09
CA ALA A 610 -10.49 30.97 -6.93
C ALA A 610 -9.63 31.74 -5.95
N GLN A 611 -8.39 31.28 -5.75
CA GLN A 611 -7.42 32.10 -5.08
C GLN A 611 -7.22 33.28 -6.01
N THR A 612 -7.98 34.33 -5.76
CA THR A 612 -7.70 35.66 -6.25
C THR A 612 -6.26 35.94 -5.84
N ALA A 613 -5.42 36.07 -6.85
CA ALA A 613 -4.04 36.51 -6.73
C ALA A 613 -4.05 37.98 -6.29
N ASP A 614 -4.43 38.23 -5.04
CA ASP A 614 -4.39 39.57 -4.44
C ASP A 614 -3.42 39.56 -3.27
N GLY A 615 -2.24 40.13 -3.52
CA GLY A 615 -1.48 40.82 -2.48
C GLY A 615 -0.24 40.15 -1.90
N ARG A 616 0.48 39.27 -2.62
CA ARG A 616 1.85 38.90 -2.20
C ARG A 616 2.84 40.02 -2.54
N PRO A 617 3.63 40.53 -1.57
CA PRO A 617 4.73 41.42 -1.87
C PRO A 617 5.72 40.70 -2.80
N ALA A 618 6.27 41.43 -3.77
CA ALA A 618 7.23 40.91 -4.74
C ALA A 618 8.33 40.10 -4.05
N SER A 619 8.34 38.78 -4.26
CA SER A 619 9.41 37.92 -3.80
C SER A 619 10.68 38.24 -4.59
N GLN A 620 11.81 38.32 -3.90
CA GLN A 620 13.10 38.41 -4.56
C GLN A 620 13.30 37.17 -5.45
N ASN A 621 13.57 37.37 -6.73
CA ASN A 621 13.95 36.29 -7.65
C ASN A 621 15.32 35.74 -7.23
N VAL A 622 15.31 34.60 -6.54
CA VAL A 622 16.50 33.78 -6.28
C VAL A 622 16.37 32.51 -7.13
N ALA A 623 17.47 32.06 -7.73
CA ALA A 623 17.48 30.86 -8.56
C ALA A 623 17.03 29.62 -7.76
N PRO A 624 16.36 28.62 -8.39
CA PRO A 624 15.91 27.40 -7.72
C PRO A 624 17.04 26.66 -6.99
N GLN A 625 18.24 26.74 -7.55
CA GLN A 625 19.47 26.19 -7.01
C GLN A 625 20.59 27.24 -7.03
N GLN A 626 21.41 27.27 -5.97
CA GLN A 626 22.63 28.07 -5.94
C GLN A 626 23.74 27.32 -5.21
N CYS A 627 24.91 27.16 -5.84
CA CYS A 627 26.13 26.72 -5.14
C CYS A 627 26.85 27.92 -4.55
N LEU A 628 27.02 27.93 -3.22
CA LEU A 628 27.66 28.97 -2.44
C LEU A 628 28.73 28.33 -1.55
N GLU A 629 29.98 28.76 -1.71
CA GLU A 629 31.12 28.33 -0.85
C GLU A 629 31.18 26.80 -0.63
N GLY A 630 30.94 26.00 -1.68
CA GLY A 630 31.01 24.54 -1.63
C GLY A 630 29.76 23.82 -1.10
N ALA A 631 28.68 24.54 -0.79
CA ALA A 631 27.38 23.97 -0.41
C ALA A 631 26.25 24.41 -1.35
N THR A 632 25.19 23.60 -1.44
CA THR A 632 24.05 23.86 -2.33
C THR A 632 22.83 24.33 -1.54
N VAL A 633 22.21 25.44 -1.95
CA VAL A 633 20.88 25.84 -1.48
C VAL A 633 19.82 25.41 -2.49
N LEU A 634 18.85 24.60 -2.06
CA LEU A 634 17.68 24.20 -2.84
C LEU A 634 16.47 24.98 -2.32
N SER A 635 15.82 25.75 -3.19
CA SER A 635 14.74 26.67 -2.79
C SER A 635 13.38 26.35 -3.41
N ALA A 636 13.34 25.42 -4.37
CA ALA A 636 12.12 24.88 -4.95
C ALA A 636 12.39 23.55 -5.66
N GLY A 637 11.33 22.77 -5.90
CA GLY A 637 11.36 21.55 -6.72
C GLY A 637 11.36 20.26 -5.92
N HIS A 638 11.33 19.13 -6.63
CA HIS A 638 11.20 17.77 -6.07
C HIS A 638 12.51 17.28 -5.45
N ILE A 639 12.43 16.88 -4.18
CA ILE A 639 13.56 16.53 -3.34
C ILE A 639 13.16 15.36 -2.44
N ASP A 640 13.91 14.27 -2.49
CA ASP A 640 13.67 13.11 -1.62
C ASP A 640 14.86 12.87 -0.69
N TYR A 641 14.59 12.61 0.58
CA TYR A 641 15.56 12.00 1.48
C TYR A 641 15.65 10.50 1.16
N ALA A 642 16.66 10.14 0.36
CA ALA A 642 16.73 8.89 -0.36
C ALA A 642 17.72 7.89 0.27
N SER A 643 17.30 6.63 0.35
CA SER A 643 18.15 5.49 0.73
C SER A 643 18.80 4.87 -0.49
N ARG A 644 20.13 4.84 -0.55
CA ARG A 644 20.90 4.30 -1.68
C ARG A 644 21.99 3.34 -1.22
N ILE A 645 22.27 2.30 -2.02
CA ILE A 645 23.50 1.52 -1.83
C ILE A 645 24.60 2.16 -2.67
N VAL A 646 25.62 2.71 -2.03
CA VAL A 646 26.80 3.32 -2.65
C VAL A 646 28.03 2.56 -2.15
N ASN A 647 28.86 2.07 -3.06
CA ASN A 647 30.05 1.27 -2.71
C ASN A 647 29.75 0.12 -1.72
N GLY A 648 28.60 -0.55 -1.89
CA GLY A 648 28.17 -1.67 -1.07
C GLY A 648 27.67 -1.33 0.33
N LYS A 649 27.45 -0.05 0.66
CA LYS A 649 26.89 0.42 1.93
C LYS A 649 25.67 1.30 1.70
N LEU A 650 24.77 1.32 2.66
CA LEU A 650 23.68 2.28 2.70
C LEU A 650 24.27 3.70 2.90
N GLU A 651 23.83 4.64 2.08
CA GLU A 651 24.04 6.08 2.21
C GLU A 651 22.68 6.79 2.15
N SER A 652 22.49 7.82 2.98
CA SER A 652 21.29 8.66 3.05
C SER A 652 21.57 9.96 2.29
N LEU A 653 20.99 10.11 1.10
CA LEU A 653 21.30 11.21 0.19
C LEU A 653 20.07 12.08 -0.07
N LEU A 654 20.27 13.32 -0.48
CA LEU A 654 19.19 14.14 -1.04
C LEU A 654 19.15 13.95 -2.56
N GLY A 655 18.13 13.26 -3.05
CA GLY A 655 17.86 13.09 -4.47
C GLY A 655 17.01 14.23 -4.99
N GLU A 656 17.56 15.10 -5.84
CA GLU A 656 16.87 16.26 -6.40
C GLU A 656 16.82 16.23 -7.92
N ASP A 657 15.68 16.65 -8.49
CA ASP A 657 15.46 16.74 -9.94
C ASP A 657 15.27 18.19 -10.42
N THR A 658 15.72 19.17 -9.63
CA THR A 658 15.46 20.60 -9.86
C THR A 658 16.08 21.12 -11.16
N THR A 659 17.05 20.38 -11.71
CA THR A 659 17.74 20.66 -12.97
C THR A 659 17.29 19.79 -14.15
N GLY A 660 16.30 18.90 -13.94
CA GLY A 660 15.75 18.02 -14.99
C GLY A 660 16.49 16.68 -15.14
N THR A 661 17.43 16.39 -14.25
CA THR A 661 18.08 15.09 -14.08
C THR A 661 18.29 14.82 -12.60
N LYS A 662 18.04 13.59 -12.14
CA LYS A 662 18.25 13.21 -10.73
C LYS A 662 19.71 13.34 -10.35
N VAL A 663 19.98 14.24 -9.41
CA VAL A 663 21.28 14.42 -8.77
C VAL A 663 21.15 14.02 -7.31
N TYR A 664 22.12 13.26 -6.82
CA TYR A 664 22.21 12.93 -5.40
C TYR A 664 23.25 13.80 -4.72
N ARG A 665 22.87 14.39 -3.59
CA ARG A 665 23.71 15.31 -2.82
C ARG A 665 23.84 14.85 -1.38
N GLU A 666 25.00 15.11 -0.80
CA GLU A 666 25.23 14.90 0.63
C GLU A 666 24.40 15.89 1.47
N PRO A 667 23.59 15.42 2.45
CA PRO A 667 22.78 16.30 3.30
C PRO A 667 23.63 17.32 4.06
N SER A 668 24.83 16.91 4.52
CA SER A 668 25.77 17.77 5.24
C SER A 668 26.26 19.00 4.46
N SER A 669 26.12 19.00 3.13
CA SER A 669 26.53 20.08 2.22
C SER A 669 25.35 20.74 1.49
N THR A 670 24.12 20.45 1.92
CA THR A 670 22.90 20.94 1.27
C THR A 670 21.98 21.62 2.29
N VAL A 671 21.46 22.80 1.92
CA VAL A 671 20.47 23.54 2.70
C VAL A 671 19.17 23.59 1.92
N LEU A 672 18.09 23.09 2.51
CA LEU A 672 16.75 23.24 1.97
C LEU A 672 16.15 24.56 2.47
N TRP A 673 15.76 25.46 1.57
CA TRP A 673 15.15 26.73 1.94
C TRP A 673 13.64 26.71 1.75
N LEU A 674 12.92 26.64 2.87
CA LEU A 674 11.48 26.81 2.93
C LEU A 674 11.14 28.29 3.02
N LYS A 675 10.83 28.90 1.88
CA LYS A 675 10.62 30.35 1.72
C LYS A 675 9.50 30.90 2.63
N PRO A 676 9.48 32.21 2.92
CA PRO A 676 8.39 32.86 3.66
C PRO A 676 6.98 32.61 3.10
N ALA A 677 6.89 32.35 1.80
CA ALA A 677 5.66 31.98 1.09
C ALA A 677 5.01 30.68 1.60
N ALA A 678 5.74 29.84 2.33
CA ALA A 678 5.23 28.59 2.92
C ALA A 678 4.43 28.78 4.21
N HIS A 679 4.31 30.02 4.72
CA HIS A 679 3.58 30.29 5.96
C HIS A 679 2.07 30.32 5.71
N SER A 680 1.34 29.40 6.37
CA SER A 680 -0.12 29.29 6.31
C SER A 680 -0.64 28.71 7.63
N GLY A 681 -1.82 29.12 8.09
CA GLY A 681 -2.43 28.54 9.30
C GLY A 681 -1.64 28.71 10.60
N GLY A 682 -0.61 29.56 10.63
CA GLY A 682 0.25 29.79 11.80
C GLY A 682 1.49 28.90 11.87
N THR A 683 1.76 28.09 10.85
CA THR A 683 3.00 27.30 10.71
C THR A 683 3.63 27.54 9.33
N TRP A 684 4.88 27.14 9.17
CA TRP A 684 5.55 27.06 7.86
C TRP A 684 5.52 25.61 7.41
N SER A 685 4.97 25.33 6.23
CA SER A 685 4.80 23.94 5.79
C SER A 685 5.39 23.68 4.42
N VAL A 686 6.14 22.58 4.29
CA VAL A 686 6.31 21.89 3.01
C VAL A 686 5.02 21.12 2.76
N PRO A 687 4.29 21.35 1.66
CA PRO A 687 3.04 20.66 1.39
C PRO A 687 3.27 19.23 0.88
N GLN A 688 2.37 18.30 1.23
CA GLN A 688 2.37 16.93 0.69
C GLN A 688 2.19 16.91 -0.82
N THR A 689 1.34 17.78 -1.39
CA THR A 689 1.27 18.01 -2.84
C THR A 689 2.23 19.11 -3.26
N GLN A 690 2.87 18.93 -4.41
CA GLN A 690 3.87 19.86 -4.94
C GLN A 690 3.32 21.29 -5.15
N ASP A 691 3.91 22.28 -4.46
CA ASP A 691 3.87 23.69 -4.87
C ASP A 691 5.16 24.00 -5.65
N PRO A 692 5.10 24.35 -6.94
CA PRO A 692 6.29 24.56 -7.77
C PRO A 692 7.18 25.73 -7.29
N ASN A 693 6.70 26.58 -6.39
CA ASN A 693 7.47 27.70 -5.83
C ASN A 693 8.23 27.34 -4.55
N LEU A 694 7.90 26.20 -3.94
CA LEU A 694 8.47 25.70 -2.70
C LEU A 694 9.29 24.43 -2.96
N ILE A 695 10.12 24.06 -1.99
CA ILE A 695 10.70 22.72 -1.95
C ILE A 695 9.56 21.72 -1.77
N TRP A 696 9.69 20.55 -2.37
CA TRP A 696 8.75 19.45 -2.22
C TRP A 696 9.51 18.23 -1.70
N LEU A 697 9.44 18.06 -0.38
CA LEU A 697 10.30 17.17 0.40
C LEU A 697 9.59 15.87 0.75
N GLY A 698 10.10 14.77 0.21
CA GLY A 698 9.65 13.41 0.48
C GLY A 698 10.78 12.49 0.95
N TRP A 699 10.54 11.19 0.81
CA TRP A 699 11.54 10.14 0.99
C TRP A 699 11.44 9.11 -0.14
N SER A 700 12.57 8.48 -0.49
CA SER A 700 12.63 7.45 -1.52
C SER A 700 13.52 6.27 -1.11
N THR A 701 12.99 5.07 -1.24
CA THR A 701 13.71 3.78 -1.13
C THR A 701 13.73 3.06 -2.48
N GLU A 702 13.40 3.73 -3.58
CA GLU A 702 13.38 3.18 -4.96
C GLU A 702 14.76 2.67 -5.42
N GLY A 703 15.84 3.19 -4.81
CA GLY A 703 17.20 2.68 -5.03
C GLY A 703 17.45 1.30 -4.42
N LEU A 704 16.53 0.77 -3.61
CA LEU A 704 16.66 -0.49 -2.90
C LEU A 704 15.69 -1.53 -3.46
N ASN A 705 16.18 -2.75 -3.66
CA ASN A 705 15.41 -3.89 -4.14
C ASN A 705 15.94 -5.19 -3.53
N ARG A 706 15.26 -6.32 -3.79
CA ARG A 706 15.64 -7.63 -3.22
C ARG A 706 17.06 -8.09 -3.61
N GLY A 707 17.63 -7.52 -4.67
CA GLY A 707 18.99 -7.80 -5.12
C GLY A 707 20.08 -7.11 -4.29
N ASN A 708 19.78 -6.00 -3.60
CA ASN A 708 20.75 -5.25 -2.82
C ASN A 708 20.38 -5.05 -1.33
N ALA A 709 19.11 -5.21 -0.96
CA ALA A 709 18.59 -5.04 0.39
C ALA A 709 17.45 -6.01 0.72
N ARG A 710 17.13 -6.16 2.01
CA ARG A 710 16.07 -7.01 2.57
C ARG A 710 15.32 -6.27 3.67
N GLY A 711 14.05 -6.62 3.85
CA GLY A 711 13.20 -6.05 4.90
C GLY A 711 12.80 -4.61 4.60
N THR A 712 12.62 -3.81 5.64
CA THR A 712 12.27 -2.38 5.55
C THR A 712 13.48 -1.52 5.89
N VAL A 713 13.53 -0.31 5.33
CA VAL A 713 14.42 0.74 5.84
C VAL A 713 13.84 1.29 7.13
N GLN A 714 14.59 1.20 8.22
CA GLN A 714 14.23 1.87 9.47
C GLN A 714 14.77 3.30 9.45
N TRP A 715 13.88 4.28 9.44
CA TRP A 715 14.21 5.71 9.43
C TRP A 715 13.88 6.34 10.78
N THR A 716 14.86 7.02 11.38
CA THR A 716 14.75 7.58 12.73
C THR A 716 15.19 9.03 12.73
N ILE A 717 14.42 9.93 13.34
CA ILE A 717 14.88 11.27 13.72
C ILE A 717 15.53 11.17 15.10
N ASN A 718 16.85 11.29 15.15
CA ASN A 718 17.61 11.18 16.40
C ASN A 718 17.53 12.45 17.24
N SER A 719 17.59 13.62 16.60
CA SER A 719 17.52 14.92 17.29
C SER A 719 17.14 16.03 16.32
N ILE A 720 16.45 17.05 16.83
CA ILE A 720 16.14 18.29 16.12
C ILE A 720 16.76 19.45 16.90
N ASP A 721 17.67 20.19 16.27
CA ASP A 721 18.16 21.49 16.74
C ASP A 721 17.49 22.58 15.92
N GLY A 722 16.68 23.43 16.56
CA GLY A 722 15.93 24.47 15.89
C GLY A 722 15.02 25.27 16.83
N PRO A 723 14.44 26.38 16.35
CA PRO A 723 13.67 27.31 17.17
C PRO A 723 12.26 26.84 17.55
N GLY A 724 11.77 25.74 16.96
CA GLY A 724 10.41 25.25 17.15
C GLY A 724 10.30 23.74 16.97
N THR A 725 9.08 23.23 16.90
CA THR A 725 8.82 21.80 16.67
C THR A 725 8.72 21.50 15.17
N VAL A 726 9.04 20.25 14.82
CA VAL A 726 8.85 19.70 13.46
C VAL A 726 7.84 18.57 13.52
N GLN A 727 6.82 18.64 12.67
CA GLN A 727 5.83 17.57 12.50
C GLN A 727 5.82 17.13 11.05
N VAL A 728 5.90 15.83 10.82
CA VAL A 728 5.81 15.22 9.49
C VAL A 728 4.59 14.32 9.48
N TYR A 729 3.65 14.57 8.56
CA TYR A 729 2.38 13.86 8.53
C TYR A 729 1.79 13.78 7.13
N THR A 730 0.98 12.77 6.88
CA THR A 730 0.20 12.67 5.63
C THR A 730 -1.24 13.13 5.84
N ASP A 731 -1.80 13.74 4.79
CA ASP A 731 -3.22 14.08 4.76
C ASP A 731 -4.05 12.83 4.49
N GLY A 732 -5.17 12.71 5.21
CA GLY A 732 -6.18 11.71 4.91
C GLY A 732 -6.91 12.02 3.61
N PRO A 733 -7.48 10.98 2.97
CA PRO A 733 -8.15 11.11 1.68
C PRO A 733 -9.21 12.22 1.68
N PHE A 734 -9.87 12.45 2.82
CA PHE A 734 -10.94 13.42 2.96
C PHE A 734 -10.58 14.65 3.81
N GLY A 735 -9.29 14.84 4.10
CA GLY A 735 -8.74 15.90 4.93
C GLY A 735 -8.45 15.47 6.37
N GLY A 736 -7.66 16.29 7.06
CA GLY A 736 -7.11 15.95 8.38
C GLY A 736 -5.87 15.06 8.27
N VAL A 737 -5.26 14.72 9.40
CA VAL A 737 -4.05 13.88 9.44
C VAL A 737 -4.44 12.40 9.36
N GLU A 738 -3.92 11.69 8.35
CA GLU A 738 -4.02 10.22 8.25
C GLU A 738 -2.96 9.56 9.13
N GLU A 739 -1.70 9.93 8.90
CA GLU A 739 -0.57 9.38 9.62
C GLU A 739 0.34 10.50 10.11
N MET A 740 0.66 10.47 11.40
CA MET A 740 1.79 11.23 11.94
C MET A 740 3.08 10.42 11.75
N VAL A 741 3.82 10.68 10.67
CA VAL A 741 5.10 10.03 10.37
C VAL A 741 6.14 10.35 11.45
N PHE A 742 6.28 11.63 11.81
CA PHE A 742 7.10 12.09 12.93
C PHE A 742 6.39 13.20 13.70
N ASN A 743 6.43 13.11 15.02
CA ASN A 743 5.92 14.17 15.90
C ASN A 743 7.06 14.68 16.78
N ASN A 744 7.87 15.56 16.20
CA ASN A 744 9.07 16.12 16.83
C ASN A 744 10.12 15.06 17.23
N GLY A 745 10.32 14.08 16.35
CA GLY A 745 11.17 12.91 16.59
C GLY A 745 10.45 11.61 16.25
N GLY A 746 11.10 10.47 16.50
CA GLY A 746 10.49 9.14 16.36
C GLY A 746 11.18 8.27 15.31
N SER A 747 10.52 7.16 14.97
CA SER A 747 11.04 6.13 14.07
C SER A 747 9.93 5.56 13.21
N LYS A 748 10.17 5.41 11.91
CA LYS A 748 9.24 4.89 10.90
C LYS A 748 9.92 3.79 10.08
N ALA A 749 9.25 2.65 9.91
CA ALA A 749 9.68 1.63 8.96
C ALA A 749 9.11 1.96 7.57
N VAL A 750 9.96 1.94 6.56
CA VAL A 750 9.62 2.24 5.16
C VAL A 750 9.95 1.02 4.31
N ASN A 751 8.98 0.55 3.51
CA ASN A 751 9.21 -0.59 2.60
C ASN A 751 10.25 -0.24 1.52
N LEU A 752 10.86 -1.25 0.89
CA LEU A 752 11.72 -1.04 -0.28
C LEU A 752 10.87 -0.63 -1.49
N GLY A 753 11.46 0.12 -2.43
CA GLY A 753 10.73 0.54 -3.64
C GLY A 753 9.66 1.61 -3.40
N VAL A 754 9.66 2.27 -2.24
CA VAL A 754 8.69 3.30 -1.89
C VAL A 754 9.23 4.66 -2.26
N HIS A 755 8.38 5.47 -2.87
CA HIS A 755 8.52 6.91 -2.98
C HIS A 755 7.34 7.51 -2.23
N ALA A 756 7.50 8.55 -1.41
CA ALA A 756 6.35 9.22 -0.84
C ALA A 756 6.68 10.65 -0.39
N HIS A 757 5.65 11.49 -0.36
CA HIS A 757 5.71 12.86 0.14
C HIS A 757 4.77 13.03 1.33
N ALA A 758 5.07 14.01 2.18
CA ALA A 758 4.28 14.32 3.35
C ALA A 758 4.31 15.82 3.62
N ASN A 759 3.40 16.28 4.47
CA ASN A 759 3.45 17.62 5.02
C ASN A 759 4.58 17.70 6.06
N TRP A 760 5.50 18.66 5.90
CA TRP A 760 6.49 19.00 6.93
C TRP A 760 6.16 20.35 7.52
N SER A 761 5.62 20.38 8.73
CA SER A 761 5.20 21.58 9.44
C SER A 761 6.22 22.01 10.50
N PHE A 762 6.58 23.29 10.47
CA PHE A 762 7.51 23.93 11.39
C PHE A 762 6.77 25.00 12.19
N SER A 763 6.90 24.97 13.52
CA SER A 763 6.17 25.91 14.39
C SER A 763 6.80 27.31 14.47
N ALA A 764 8.02 27.50 13.98
CA ALA A 764 8.75 28.77 14.06
C ALA A 764 9.66 28.95 12.83
N GLU A 765 9.96 30.22 12.49
CA GLU A 765 11.01 30.55 11.53
C GLU A 765 12.41 30.39 12.14
N GLY A 766 13.39 29.99 11.33
CA GLY A 766 14.79 29.83 11.72
C GLY A 766 15.48 28.65 11.03
N ILE A 767 16.67 28.29 11.50
CA ILE A 767 17.46 27.17 10.95
C ILE A 767 17.18 25.93 11.80
N TYR A 768 16.79 24.85 11.13
CA TYR A 768 16.60 23.52 11.70
C TYR A 768 17.71 22.59 11.22
N ARG A 769 18.30 21.84 12.13
CA ARG A 769 19.23 20.74 11.87
C ARG A 769 18.64 19.46 12.43
N ILE A 770 18.18 18.61 11.53
CA ILE A 770 17.47 17.37 11.85
C ILE A 770 18.44 16.22 11.62
N LYS A 771 18.96 15.65 12.71
CA LYS A 771 19.84 14.48 12.65
C LYS A 771 18.99 13.23 12.51
N MET A 772 19.26 12.44 11.47
CA MET A 772 18.47 11.27 11.13
C MET A 772 19.36 10.08 10.82
N THR A 773 18.88 8.88 11.14
CA THR A 773 19.53 7.61 10.83
C THR A 773 18.62 6.78 9.93
N GLN A 774 19.15 6.24 8.84
CA GLN A 774 18.52 5.18 8.05
C GLN A 774 19.29 3.88 8.25
N THR A 775 18.58 2.76 8.41
CA THR A 775 19.18 1.43 8.61
C THR A 775 18.46 0.39 7.78
N VAL A 776 19.21 -0.47 7.09
CA VAL A 776 18.66 -1.58 6.28
C VAL A 776 19.53 -2.82 6.37
N THR A 777 18.95 -3.99 6.16
CA THR A 777 19.71 -5.22 5.95
C THR A 777 20.08 -5.35 4.47
N LEU A 778 21.37 -5.45 4.16
CA LEU A 778 21.88 -5.67 2.80
C LEU A 778 21.58 -7.10 2.32
N ALA A 779 21.66 -7.33 1.01
CA ALA A 779 21.40 -8.64 0.42
C ALA A 779 22.31 -9.77 0.97
N ASN A 780 23.52 -9.41 1.40
CA ASN A 780 24.50 -10.30 2.03
C ASN A 780 24.19 -10.62 3.51
N GLY A 781 23.09 -10.09 4.05
CA GLY A 781 22.64 -10.29 5.43
C GLY A 781 23.25 -9.33 6.45
N GLN A 782 24.20 -8.48 6.08
CA GLN A 782 24.77 -7.48 6.97
C GLN A 782 23.83 -6.29 7.14
N THR A 783 23.73 -5.75 8.35
CA THR A 783 23.05 -4.48 8.58
C THR A 783 23.98 -3.33 8.18
N SER A 784 23.47 -2.43 7.34
CA SER A 784 24.11 -1.15 7.03
C SER A 784 23.27 -0.02 7.58
N SER A 785 23.93 0.97 8.17
CA SER A 785 23.30 2.15 8.75
C SER A 785 24.07 3.38 8.33
N ASP A 786 23.35 4.46 8.08
CA ASP A 786 23.92 5.77 7.79
C ASP A 786 23.18 6.86 8.57
N THR A 787 23.91 7.89 9.00
CA THR A 787 23.40 8.95 9.86
C THR A 787 23.84 10.32 9.37
N GLU A 788 22.86 11.12 8.96
CA GLU A 788 23.07 12.41 8.32
C GLU A 788 22.30 13.53 9.01
N THR A 789 22.71 14.78 8.74
CA THR A 789 22.01 15.96 9.26
C THR A 789 21.37 16.73 8.12
N LEU A 790 20.03 16.72 8.07
CA LEU A 790 19.27 17.55 7.14
C LEU A 790 19.16 18.98 7.67
N THR A 791 19.62 19.94 6.89
CA THR A 791 19.55 21.36 7.25
C THR A 791 18.43 22.05 6.48
N ILE A 792 17.48 22.65 7.20
CA ILE A 792 16.33 23.37 6.62
C ILE A 792 16.30 24.80 7.17
N ALA A 793 16.39 25.79 6.28
CA ALA A 793 16.16 27.19 6.60
C ALA A 793 14.68 27.53 6.38
N VAL A 794 13.97 27.95 7.42
CA VAL A 794 12.53 28.18 7.42
C VAL A 794 12.20 29.66 7.55
N GLY A 795 11.40 30.18 6.63
CA GLY A 795 10.89 31.54 6.67
C GLY A 795 11.89 32.58 6.17
N ASN A 796 11.88 33.76 6.80
CA ASN A 796 12.68 34.91 6.35
C ASN A 796 14.10 34.88 6.93
N VAL A 797 14.80 33.78 6.65
CA VAL A 797 16.16 33.51 7.11
C VAL A 797 17.07 33.45 5.89
N ASP A 798 18.29 33.98 6.01
CA ASP A 798 19.32 33.80 4.99
C ASP A 798 19.82 32.34 5.01
N PRO A 799 19.49 31.51 3.98
CA PRO A 799 19.87 30.10 3.98
C PRO A 799 21.39 29.91 3.93
N SER A 800 22.15 30.90 3.44
CA SER A 800 23.61 30.83 3.41
C SER A 800 24.23 30.88 4.81
N SER A 801 23.53 31.43 5.80
CA SER A 801 23.97 31.43 7.20
C SER A 801 23.92 30.04 7.87
N ALA A 802 23.24 29.07 7.25
CA ALA A 802 23.18 27.69 7.72
C ALA A 802 24.37 26.84 7.28
N ILE A 803 25.13 27.31 6.28
CA ILE A 803 26.28 26.64 5.68
C ILE A 803 27.48 26.72 6.63
N GLY A 804 28.01 25.57 7.05
CA GLY A 804 29.35 25.50 7.64
C GLY A 804 30.42 25.68 6.56
N LYS A 805 31.63 26.14 6.91
CA LYS A 805 32.75 26.17 5.93
C LYS A 805 33.02 24.76 5.40
N ILE A 806 32.63 24.48 4.17
CA ILE A 806 32.83 23.20 3.47
C ILE A 806 33.64 23.48 2.21
N ASP A 807 34.89 23.03 2.17
CA ASP A 807 35.75 23.14 0.98
C ASP A 807 35.47 21.96 0.02
N ASP A 808 34.25 21.88 -0.55
CA ASP A 808 33.91 20.92 -1.62
C ASP A 808 33.75 21.63 -2.98
N PRO A 809 34.64 21.38 -3.96
CA PRO A 809 34.54 21.98 -5.30
C PRO A 809 33.36 21.48 -6.13
N ASN A 810 32.71 20.37 -5.74
CA ASN A 810 31.59 19.75 -6.46
C ASN A 810 30.23 20.04 -5.81
N CYS A 811 30.17 20.90 -4.80
CA CYS A 811 28.93 21.32 -4.15
C CYS A 811 28.08 20.15 -3.59
N GLY A 812 28.73 19.10 -3.08
CA GLY A 812 28.10 17.96 -2.43
C GLY A 812 27.60 16.85 -3.34
N VAL A 813 27.87 16.89 -4.65
CA VAL A 813 27.33 15.93 -5.62
C VAL A 813 28.05 14.57 -5.52
N VAL A 814 27.27 13.50 -5.35
CA VAL A 814 27.76 12.12 -5.42
C VAL A 814 27.85 11.70 -6.89
N SER A 815 29.02 11.22 -7.31
CA SER A 815 29.26 10.86 -8.72
C SER A 815 28.47 9.62 -9.17
N ASN A 816 28.06 9.59 -10.45
CA ASN A 816 27.40 8.42 -11.04
C ASN A 816 28.23 7.14 -10.94
N ALA A 817 29.57 7.22 -10.96
CA ALA A 817 30.45 6.06 -10.77
C ALA A 817 30.32 5.47 -9.36
N ALA A 818 30.21 6.32 -8.33
CA ALA A 818 29.97 5.87 -6.96
C ALA A 818 28.55 5.29 -6.78
N LEU A 819 27.56 5.88 -7.45
CA LEU A 819 26.16 5.43 -7.42
C LEU A 819 25.93 4.10 -8.14
N LEU A 820 26.72 3.80 -9.17
CA LEU A 820 26.59 2.57 -9.98
C LEU A 820 27.54 1.45 -9.54
N GLY A 821 28.58 1.77 -8.76
CA GLY A 821 29.66 0.86 -8.42
C GLY A 821 30.47 0.49 -9.66
N ASP A 822 31.73 0.88 -9.73
CA ASP A 822 32.62 0.43 -10.80
C ASP A 822 32.58 -1.11 -10.88
N GLU A 823 32.25 -1.65 -12.06
CA GLU A 823 32.15 -3.10 -12.32
C GLU A 823 33.47 -3.85 -12.03
N ASP A 824 34.58 -3.13 -11.89
CA ASP A 824 35.90 -3.67 -11.48
C ASP A 824 36.07 -3.78 -9.94
N SER A 825 35.30 -3.05 -9.14
CA SER A 825 35.48 -3.00 -7.68
C SER A 825 34.99 -4.25 -6.93
N ALA A 826 34.04 -5.00 -7.49
CA ALA A 826 33.64 -6.29 -6.94
C ALA A 826 34.74 -7.35 -7.11
N ALA A 827 35.50 -7.29 -8.22
CA ALA A 827 36.63 -8.19 -8.47
C ALA A 827 37.85 -7.84 -7.59
N ASP A 828 38.15 -6.55 -7.39
CA ASP A 828 39.22 -6.10 -6.50
C ASP A 828 38.86 -6.24 -5.01
N ALA A 829 37.59 -6.14 -4.63
CA ALA A 829 37.11 -6.45 -3.29
C ALA A 829 37.20 -7.95 -2.98
N MET A 830 36.94 -8.82 -3.98
CA MET A 830 37.17 -10.27 -3.85
C MET A 830 38.67 -10.60 -3.77
N LEU A 831 39.52 -9.97 -4.59
CA LEU A 831 40.98 -10.17 -4.56
C LEU A 831 41.63 -9.65 -3.29
N SER A 832 41.17 -8.51 -2.76
CA SER A 832 41.64 -7.96 -1.48
C SER A 832 41.11 -8.77 -0.28
N ALA A 833 39.88 -9.28 -0.33
CA ALA A 833 39.36 -10.21 0.69
C ALA A 833 40.10 -11.56 0.67
N GLU A 834 40.48 -12.06 -0.51
CA GLU A 834 41.33 -13.25 -0.66
C GLU A 834 42.77 -12.99 -0.19
N GLN A 835 43.34 -11.81 -0.46
CA GLN A 835 44.65 -11.42 0.06
C GLN A 835 44.65 -11.22 1.57
N VAL A 836 43.61 -10.59 2.14
CA VAL A 836 43.45 -10.43 3.59
C VAL A 836 43.18 -11.77 4.27
N ALA A 837 42.42 -12.67 3.64
CA ALA A 837 42.25 -14.05 4.12
C ALA A 837 43.56 -14.87 4.03
N ALA A 838 44.37 -14.66 2.99
CA ALA A 838 45.67 -15.30 2.83
C ALA A 838 46.72 -14.75 3.82
N GLU A 839 46.71 -13.44 4.09
CA GLU A 839 47.56 -12.78 5.08
C GLU A 839 47.13 -13.14 6.51
N ALA A 840 45.84 -13.26 6.79
CA ALA A 840 45.31 -13.75 8.07
C ALA A 840 45.62 -15.25 8.28
N ALA A 841 45.59 -16.07 7.22
CA ALA A 841 46.00 -17.47 7.27
C ALA A 841 47.53 -17.65 7.44
N LEU A 842 48.33 -16.72 6.91
CA LEU A 842 49.79 -16.66 7.15
C LEU A 842 50.11 -16.20 8.57
N ALA A 843 49.39 -15.21 9.10
CA ALA A 843 49.54 -14.74 10.48
C ALA A 843 49.11 -15.80 11.52
N ALA A 844 48.11 -16.63 11.20
CA ALA A 844 47.67 -17.74 12.02
C ALA A 844 48.68 -18.92 12.06
N ARG A 845 49.54 -19.07 11.03
CA ARG A 845 50.61 -20.09 11.00
C ARG A 845 51.76 -19.79 11.95
N ASP A 846 52.02 -18.52 12.26
CA ASP A 846 53.13 -18.10 13.13
C ASP A 846 52.77 -18.09 14.64
N HIS A 847 51.51 -18.40 15.00
CA HIS A 847 51.02 -18.42 16.39
C HIS A 847 50.73 -19.82 16.95
N LEU A 848 51.18 -20.89 16.29
CA LEU A 848 51.15 -22.23 16.87
C LEU A 848 52.30 -22.41 17.88
N PRO A 849 52.05 -22.86 19.13
CA PRO A 849 53.10 -23.13 20.10
C PRO A 849 54.07 -24.23 19.59
N GLY A 850 55.38 -23.96 19.70
CA GLY A 850 56.49 -24.77 19.18
C GLY A 850 56.50 -26.24 19.63
N ASP A 851 57.05 -27.14 18.82
CA ASP A 851 58.48 -27.52 18.78
C ASP A 851 58.65 -28.92 19.41
N GLY A 852 59.12 -29.90 18.63
CA GLY A 852 59.72 -31.09 19.20
C GLY A 852 59.69 -32.34 18.33
N SER A 853 60.69 -32.51 17.46
CA SER A 853 61.26 -33.77 16.97
C SER A 853 60.46 -35.09 17.03
N GLY A 854 60.17 -35.65 15.84
CA GLY A 854 60.29 -37.10 15.59
C GLY A 854 59.02 -37.96 15.56
N GLY A 855 58.72 -38.55 14.40
CA GLY A 855 57.84 -39.72 14.26
C GLY A 855 56.76 -39.57 13.19
N LEU A 856 56.78 -40.41 12.16
CA LEU A 856 55.72 -40.54 11.15
C LEU A 856 54.42 -41.02 11.82
N TRP A 857 53.36 -40.21 11.72
CA TRP A 857 52.05 -40.45 12.33
C TRP A 857 51.18 -41.35 11.44
N ASN A 858 50.49 -42.34 12.02
CA ASN A 858 49.62 -43.28 11.30
C ASN A 858 48.14 -43.09 11.71
N PRO A 859 47.29 -42.52 10.85
CA PRO A 859 45.93 -42.08 11.20
C PRO A 859 44.91 -43.22 11.41
N PHE A 860 45.32 -44.48 11.25
CA PHE A 860 44.41 -45.63 11.41
C PHE A 860 44.31 -46.16 12.86
N GLU A 861 45.22 -45.79 13.76
CA GLU A 861 45.14 -46.20 15.17
C GLU A 861 44.15 -45.35 16.00
N GLU A 862 43.92 -44.08 15.66
CA GLU A 862 42.95 -43.21 16.36
C GLU A 862 41.49 -43.49 15.98
N LEU A 863 41.24 -44.10 14.81
CA LEU A 863 39.89 -44.47 14.39
C LEU A 863 39.27 -45.55 15.31
N ALA A 864 40.11 -46.33 16.00
CA ALA A 864 39.67 -47.33 16.97
C ALA A 864 39.29 -46.71 18.34
N ALA A 865 39.58 -45.42 18.57
CA ALA A 865 39.33 -44.72 19.83
C ALA A 865 38.11 -43.76 19.79
N GLY A 866 37.39 -43.68 18.66
CA GLY A 866 36.07 -43.05 18.61
C GLY A 866 36.03 -41.52 18.56
N ASN A 867 37.07 -40.84 18.07
CA ASN A 867 37.07 -39.39 17.90
C ASN A 867 37.06 -38.99 16.40
N PRO A 868 35.96 -38.42 15.85
CA PRO A 868 35.79 -38.18 14.41
C PRO A 868 36.41 -36.86 13.90
N VAL A 869 36.92 -36.01 14.80
CA VAL A 869 37.45 -34.68 14.47
C VAL A 869 38.66 -34.68 13.50
N PRO A 870 39.62 -35.62 13.57
CA PRO A 870 40.80 -35.62 12.67
C PRO A 870 40.47 -35.96 11.21
N LEU A 871 39.38 -36.69 10.96
CA LEU A 871 38.96 -37.10 9.62
C LEU A 871 38.26 -35.96 8.86
N LEU A 872 37.54 -35.10 9.57
CA LEU A 872 36.94 -33.89 9.02
C LEU A 872 38.01 -32.88 8.60
N LEU A 873 39.07 -32.71 9.41
CA LEU A 873 40.17 -31.79 9.10
C LEU A 873 41.05 -32.28 7.94
N SER A 874 41.22 -33.59 7.79
CA SER A 874 41.98 -34.17 6.66
C SER A 874 41.18 -34.17 5.35
N VAL A 875 39.86 -34.34 5.40
CA VAL A 875 38.98 -34.20 4.22
C VAL A 875 38.86 -32.72 3.79
N LEU A 876 38.73 -31.78 4.74
CA LEU A 876 38.76 -30.33 4.46
C LEU A 876 40.13 -29.88 3.93
N GLY A 877 41.22 -30.37 4.51
CA GLY A 877 42.58 -30.09 4.01
C GLY A 877 42.85 -30.68 2.63
N GLY A 878 42.30 -31.86 2.32
CA GLY A 878 42.41 -32.50 1.00
C GLY A 878 41.58 -31.83 -0.09
N LEU A 879 40.38 -31.34 0.25
CA LEU A 879 39.51 -30.57 -0.66
C LEU A 879 40.09 -29.19 -0.98
N LEU A 880 40.71 -28.52 0.00
CA LEU A 880 41.38 -27.24 -0.21
C LEU A 880 42.68 -27.37 -1.03
N ALA A 881 43.42 -28.47 -0.88
CA ALA A 881 44.62 -28.73 -1.69
C ALA A 881 44.32 -29.15 -3.14
N THR A 882 43.14 -29.74 -3.42
CA THR A 882 42.74 -30.12 -4.79
C THR A 882 42.08 -28.96 -5.57
N GLY A 883 41.45 -28.00 -4.89
CA GLY A 883 40.94 -26.77 -5.53
C GLY A 883 42.04 -25.85 -6.08
N ALA A 884 43.18 -25.76 -5.41
CA ALA A 884 44.29 -24.88 -5.81
C ALA A 884 45.13 -25.41 -7.00
N ALA A 885 45.00 -26.68 -7.38
CA ALA A 885 45.74 -27.28 -8.50
C ALA A 885 45.01 -27.18 -9.85
N GLY A 886 43.71 -26.83 -9.87
CA GLY A 886 42.87 -26.86 -11.07
C GLY A 886 42.93 -25.63 -11.99
N SER A 887 43.32 -24.47 -11.45
CA SER A 887 43.25 -23.18 -12.17
C SER A 887 44.60 -22.68 -12.72
N GLY A 888 45.71 -23.37 -12.43
CA GLY A 888 47.06 -22.92 -12.76
C GLY A 888 47.64 -23.34 -14.12
N PHE A 889 46.94 -24.13 -14.95
CA PHE A 889 47.57 -24.78 -16.12
C PHE A 889 47.21 -24.21 -17.51
N LEU A 890 46.46 -23.11 -17.63
CA LEU A 890 45.99 -22.62 -18.94
C LEU A 890 46.49 -21.25 -19.41
N TRP A 891 47.39 -20.58 -18.69
CA TRP A 891 47.91 -19.27 -19.14
C TRP A 891 49.43 -19.18 -19.18
N TRP A 892 50.06 -20.04 -19.98
CA TRP A 892 51.42 -19.80 -20.47
C TRP A 892 51.66 -20.40 -21.85
N ARG A 893 51.29 -19.67 -22.92
CA ARG A 893 52.04 -19.68 -24.20
C ARG A 893 51.58 -18.61 -25.20
N ARG A 894 52.59 -17.95 -25.78
CA ARG A 894 52.63 -16.98 -26.90
C ARG A 894 52.42 -15.53 -26.45
N GLY A 895 53.39 -14.61 -26.56
CA GLY A 895 54.65 -14.61 -27.29
C GLY A 895 54.83 -13.23 -27.94
N ARG A 896 55.82 -12.47 -27.47
CA ARG A 896 56.23 -11.14 -27.96
C ARG A 896 56.52 -11.12 -29.49
N ILE A 897 56.05 -10.05 -30.17
CA ILE A 897 56.72 -9.04 -31.06
C ILE A 897 57.51 -9.63 -32.29
N PRO A 898 57.57 -9.04 -33.53
CA PRO A 898 57.78 -7.60 -33.80
C PRO A 898 57.27 -6.92 -35.11
N ALA A 899 57.56 -5.60 -35.14
CA ALA A 899 57.76 -4.65 -36.27
C ALA A 899 56.48 -4.03 -36.86
N LEU A 900 56.34 -2.71 -37.04
CA LEU A 900 57.27 -1.58 -37.22
C LEU A 900 56.66 -0.30 -36.62
#